data_AF-A0A250XQS3-F1
#
_entry.id   AF-A0A250XQS3-F1
#
_cell.length_a   1.000
_cell.length_b   1.000
_cell.length_c   1.000
_cell.angle_alpha   90.00
_cell.angle_beta   90.00
_cell.angle_gamma   90.00
#
_symmetry.space_group_name_H-M   'P 1'
#
loop_
_entity.id
_entity.type
_entity.pdbx_description
1 polymer ?
#
loop_
_entity_poly.entity_id
_entity_poly.type
_entity_poly.pdbx_seq_one_letter_code
_entity_poly.pdbx_strand_id
1 'polypeptide(L)'
;MTEHRLNSALVGVRQLRVQTPCHTLSQNIPSSVASDAGKRSLNRRNMYMDARTSAGSVCAALSIDPDDDTSILVHEHLDIKRGELMMSRKDEFEALIRARWKTDDGEDEPCNAVDWKALRITLDVAKILGGSLPVSYEHTEQSEGFGRMQAFVKVNLETNERIVPFVYMPREVRATLAADRYVDVDVVNCQPVLLRQRLENAGFACECLAQYVDDRDACLSRVMKACGVDRDAAKQLFVRMVYGGSEDTWARDNDVDANTIPDFVHALYTEIRDLGDRLMSKRDMDDLRDFHTREYAHRFPNTPGGARRRAASLMAIHLQTEEAKCIKVLVAAARGSRRKVGGIIYDGIHVERECNDPDCNLHREMIEQWEGEILKHTGYRLTLAVKPFINEWITAPPAASTVSKWNDGSRMLTYNDMKACFEQNVFKIEMSNSYYLYAPELKQYKIVSEAFMLGAFKHLTYYESGNLMTPKSFIARWMRDNKLRRFLDISLAPPPKTTTPEVFNLWTPFNVAMVDDNLDDNAYVKAFQEFVTKLLGRDAPVIKYVLDWCAQMVQQPGKKTGIALILKGEQGVGKNVFTNALRAVVGADKFLQTATPATTLFGRFTNLREGRILIVINESNGMDNFAASETIKDMITCDEFICEGKGTNSYPVSCCARFIFTTNLHNIMR
;
A
#
# COMPACT_ATOMS: atom_id res chain seq x y z
N MET A 1 -23.40 5.07 -72.65
CA MET A 1 -23.56 4.42 -71.34
C MET A 1 -23.01 5.40 -70.31
N THR A 2 -23.80 6.33 -69.80
CA THR A 2 -24.69 6.29 -68.61
C THR A 2 -23.99 6.94 -67.39
N GLU A 3 -24.69 7.81 -66.66
CA GLU A 3 -24.16 8.66 -65.57
C GLU A 3 -24.45 8.09 -64.17
N HIS A 4 -23.73 8.56 -63.13
CA HIS A 4 -24.25 9.14 -61.85
C HIS A 4 -23.08 9.41 -60.86
N ARG A 5 -22.99 10.58 -60.17
CA ARG A 5 -23.63 11.03 -58.88
C ARG A 5 -23.23 10.22 -57.62
N LEU A 6 -23.07 10.76 -56.40
CA LEU A 6 -22.75 12.09 -55.81
C LEU A 6 -22.59 11.95 -54.25
N ASN A 7 -21.97 12.93 -53.58
CA ASN A 7 -22.13 13.35 -52.16
C ASN A 7 -21.80 12.44 -50.92
N SER A 8 -20.81 12.92 -50.15
CA SER A 8 -20.77 13.21 -48.69
C SER A 8 -21.76 12.63 -47.64
N ALA A 9 -21.19 12.18 -46.50
CA ALA A 9 -21.67 12.37 -45.11
C ALA A 9 -20.44 12.36 -44.16
N LEU A 10 -20.31 12.97 -42.96
CA LEU A 10 -21.17 13.67 -41.97
C LEU A 10 -21.83 12.86 -40.83
N VAL A 11 -21.27 13.03 -39.61
CA VAL A 11 -21.82 13.04 -38.23
C VAL A 11 -22.84 11.97 -37.78
N GLY A 12 -22.59 11.35 -36.61
CA GLY A 12 -23.55 10.46 -35.93
C GLY A 12 -23.35 10.33 -34.42
N VAL A 13 -23.86 11.27 -33.62
CA VAL A 13 -23.99 11.12 -32.15
C VAL A 13 -25.17 10.20 -31.82
N ARG A 14 -25.03 9.31 -30.82
CA ARG A 14 -26.15 8.58 -30.22
C ARG A 14 -26.37 8.98 -28.76
N GLN A 15 -27.49 9.66 -28.52
CA GLN A 15 -28.04 9.84 -27.17
C GLN A 15 -28.67 8.53 -26.69
N LEU A 16 -28.53 8.23 -25.39
CA LEU A 16 -29.51 7.41 -24.68
C LEU A 16 -30.59 8.35 -24.12
N ARG A 17 -31.86 8.05 -24.40
CA ARG A 17 -33.00 8.84 -23.89
C ARG A 17 -33.37 8.36 -22.49
N VAL A 18 -33.35 9.28 -21.53
CA VAL A 18 -34.15 9.15 -20.31
C VAL A 18 -35.57 9.61 -20.64
N GLN A 19 -36.58 8.77 -20.38
CA GLN A 19 -37.99 9.17 -20.42
C GLN A 19 -38.58 9.11 -19.01
N THR A 20 -38.67 10.27 -18.36
CA THR A 20 -39.49 10.48 -17.16
C THR A 20 -40.86 11.05 -17.56
N PRO A 21 -41.97 10.36 -17.26
CA PRO A 21 -43.27 10.98 -17.12
C PRO A 21 -43.55 11.26 -15.64
N CYS A 22 -43.71 12.53 -15.27
CA CYS A 22 -44.15 12.94 -13.94
C CYS A 22 -45.47 13.70 -14.05
N HIS A 23 -46.56 13.16 -13.50
CA HIS A 23 -47.78 13.94 -13.18
C HIS A 23 -48.61 13.30 -12.05
N THR A 24 -48.46 13.86 -10.85
CA THR A 24 -49.50 14.38 -9.94
C THR A 24 -50.95 13.84 -9.97
N LEU A 25 -51.50 13.63 -8.74
CA LEU A 25 -52.92 13.54 -8.32
C LEU A 25 -53.65 12.22 -8.71
N SER A 26 -54.32 11.49 -7.82
CA SER A 26 -55.26 11.93 -6.77
C SER A 26 -55.53 10.85 -5.69
N GLN A 27 -56.44 11.13 -4.76
CA GLN A 27 -56.88 10.27 -3.65
C GLN A 27 -57.59 8.98 -4.13
N ASN A 28 -57.48 7.89 -3.36
CA ASN A 28 -58.64 7.26 -2.69
C ASN A 28 -58.24 6.11 -1.74
N ILE A 29 -58.98 5.98 -0.63
CA ILE A 29 -58.99 4.82 0.29
C ILE A 29 -60.39 4.21 0.22
N PRO A 30 -60.51 2.88 0.09
CA PRO A 30 -61.40 2.19 1.02
C PRO A 30 -60.77 0.93 1.65
N SER A 31 -61.14 0.68 2.91
CA SER A 31 -61.10 -0.63 3.59
C SER A 31 -61.96 -1.68 2.84
N SER A 32 -61.86 -3.00 3.06
CA SER A 32 -62.24 -3.70 4.31
C SER A 32 -62.28 -5.25 4.13
N VAL A 33 -62.40 -6.01 5.23
CA VAL A 33 -62.76 -7.47 5.32
C VAL A 33 -61.72 -8.43 4.70
N ALA A 34 -61.03 -9.39 5.36
CA ALA A 34 -61.22 -10.28 6.54
C ALA A 34 -61.70 -11.71 6.20
N SER A 35 -61.13 -12.72 6.90
CA SER A 35 -61.23 -14.18 6.65
C SER A 35 -60.61 -14.67 5.31
N ASP A 36 -60.17 -15.92 5.12
CA ASP A 36 -60.24 -17.12 5.98
C ASP A 36 -58.94 -17.97 5.91
N ALA A 37 -58.84 -19.06 6.68
CA ALA A 37 -57.61 -19.83 6.90
C ALA A 37 -57.29 -20.89 5.81
N GLY A 38 -56.00 -21.04 5.46
CA GLY A 38 -55.52 -22.10 4.55
C GLY A 38 -54.05 -22.47 4.78
N LYS A 39 -53.78 -23.73 5.15
CA LYS A 39 -52.41 -24.24 5.35
C LYS A 39 -51.75 -24.62 4.00
N ARG A 40 -50.60 -24.02 3.66
CA ARG A 40 -49.42 -24.73 3.10
C ARG A 40 -48.18 -23.82 2.93
N SER A 41 -47.05 -24.48 2.74
CA SER A 41 -45.68 -23.96 2.58
C SER A 41 -45.49 -22.90 1.49
N LEU A 42 -44.65 -21.89 1.76
CA LEU A 42 -43.37 -21.65 1.05
C LEU A 42 -42.59 -20.42 1.59
N ASN A 43 -41.28 -20.41 1.32
CA ASN A 43 -40.34 -19.28 1.28
C ASN A 43 -40.23 -18.32 2.48
N ARG A 44 -39.08 -18.39 3.18
CA ARG A 44 -38.54 -17.26 3.95
C ARG A 44 -38.16 -16.11 3.00
N ARG A 45 -38.95 -15.03 3.01
CA ARG A 45 -38.51 -13.66 2.65
C ARG A 45 -39.04 -12.72 3.71
N ASN A 46 -38.13 -12.04 4.42
CA ASN A 46 -38.33 -10.84 5.24
C ASN A 46 -37.03 -10.58 6.05
N MET A 47 -36.67 -9.35 6.41
CA MET A 47 -36.97 -8.05 5.78
C MET A 47 -35.95 -7.04 6.33
N TYR A 48 -35.40 -6.14 5.50
CA TYR A 48 -34.77 -4.93 6.05
C TYR A 48 -35.88 -4.00 6.57
N MET A 49 -35.63 -3.34 7.70
CA MET A 49 -36.53 -2.39 8.36
C MET A 49 -35.70 -1.26 8.97
N ASP A 50 -36.22 -0.03 8.91
CA ASP A 50 -35.43 1.18 9.10
C ASP A 50 -35.37 1.71 10.55
N ALA A 51 -34.14 2.03 10.96
CA ALA A 51 -33.72 3.28 11.61
C ALA A 51 -34.53 3.92 12.80
N ARG A 52 -33.79 4.12 13.91
CA ARG A 52 -33.92 5.16 14.96
C ARG A 52 -35.06 5.03 15.99
N THR A 53 -34.69 4.97 17.29
CA THR A 53 -34.78 6.13 18.20
C THR A 53 -34.16 5.89 19.59
N SER A 54 -33.93 6.99 20.32
CA SER A 54 -33.58 7.09 21.75
C SER A 54 -32.15 6.71 22.16
N ALA A 55 -31.70 7.32 23.26
CA ALA A 55 -30.40 7.09 23.88
C ALA A 55 -30.60 6.65 25.33
N GLY A 56 -29.83 5.66 25.78
CA GLY A 56 -29.83 5.17 27.15
C GLY A 56 -28.63 4.27 27.37
N SER A 57 -27.92 4.46 28.48
CA SER A 57 -26.78 3.62 28.86
C SER A 57 -27.22 2.40 29.65
N VAL A 58 -26.66 1.23 29.34
CA VAL A 58 -26.05 0.24 30.28
C VAL A 58 -25.63 -0.99 29.47
N CYS A 59 -24.66 -1.75 29.96
CA CYS A 59 -24.07 -2.90 29.30
C CYS A 59 -25.10 -3.99 28.91
N ALA A 60 -25.42 -4.09 27.62
CA ALA A 60 -25.87 -5.34 27.04
C ALA A 60 -24.63 -6.23 26.84
N ALA A 61 -24.46 -7.24 27.69
CA ALA A 61 -23.46 -8.26 27.46
C ALA A 61 -23.87 -9.08 26.23
N LEU A 62 -23.10 -9.00 25.15
CA LEU A 62 -23.21 -9.94 24.04
C LEU A 62 -22.87 -11.33 24.58
N SER A 63 -23.86 -12.23 24.59
CA SER A 63 -23.66 -13.65 24.84
C SER A 63 -22.93 -14.24 23.63
N ILE A 64 -21.60 -14.14 23.64
CA ILE A 64 -20.73 -14.82 22.66
C ILE A 64 -20.74 -16.30 23.03
N ASP A 65 -21.70 -17.03 22.47
CA ASP A 65 -21.56 -18.46 22.27
C ASP A 65 -20.71 -18.66 20.99
N PRO A 66 -19.51 -19.29 21.05
CA PRO A 66 -18.65 -19.47 19.88
C PRO A 66 -19.29 -20.30 18.75
N ASP A 67 -20.35 -21.04 19.05
CA ASP A 67 -20.98 -21.99 18.12
C ASP A 67 -22.26 -21.43 17.44
N ASP A 68 -22.88 -20.37 17.96
CA ASP A 68 -24.20 -19.86 17.50
C ASP A 68 -24.13 -18.77 16.39
N ASP A 69 -22.92 -18.37 15.95
CA ASP A 69 -22.72 -17.62 14.70
C ASP A 69 -21.72 -18.35 13.79
N THR A 70 -22.24 -18.89 12.68
CA THR A 70 -21.50 -19.76 11.76
C THR A 70 -20.71 -18.97 10.71
N SER A 71 -20.95 -17.67 10.56
CA SER A 71 -20.39 -16.85 9.48
C SER A 71 -20.05 -15.42 9.92
N ILE A 72 -18.78 -15.04 9.87
CA ILE A 72 -18.35 -13.67 10.19
C ILE A 72 -18.34 -12.83 8.91
N LEU A 73 -19.38 -12.01 8.70
CA LEU A 73 -19.37 -10.96 7.67
C LEU A 73 -18.43 -9.81 8.05
N VAL A 74 -17.56 -9.42 7.12
CA VAL A 74 -16.55 -8.37 7.20
C VAL A 74 -16.65 -7.46 5.97
N HIS A 75 -16.28 -6.19 6.10
CA HIS A 75 -16.15 -5.25 4.99
C HIS A 75 -14.68 -4.90 4.76
N GLU A 76 -14.07 -5.54 3.77
CA GLU A 76 -12.70 -5.28 3.35
C GLU A 76 -12.67 -4.00 2.51
N HIS A 77 -12.04 -2.93 3.01
CA HIS A 77 -11.89 -1.69 2.25
C HIS A 77 -10.53 -1.65 1.55
N LEU A 78 -10.55 -1.63 0.22
CA LEU A 78 -9.35 -1.62 -0.62
C LEU A 78 -9.01 -0.20 -1.05
N ASP A 79 -7.73 0.20 -0.97
CA ASP A 79 -7.25 1.41 -1.65
C ASP A 79 -7.23 1.19 -3.17
N ILE A 80 -8.32 1.61 -3.83
CA ILE A 80 -8.49 1.51 -5.27
C ILE A 80 -7.43 2.34 -6.02
N LYS A 81 -6.98 3.50 -5.48
CA LYS A 81 -6.00 4.36 -6.19
C LYS A 81 -4.61 3.70 -6.19
N ARG A 82 -4.22 3.06 -5.09
CA ARG A 82 -3.02 2.20 -5.04
C ARG A 82 -3.15 0.93 -5.86
N GLY A 83 -4.34 0.32 -5.88
CA GLY A 83 -4.66 -0.79 -6.76
C GLY A 83 -4.41 -0.48 -8.22
N GLU A 84 -4.97 0.62 -8.73
CA GLU A 84 -4.77 1.07 -10.12
C GLU A 84 -3.30 1.39 -10.44
N LEU A 85 -2.57 2.02 -9.50
CA LEU A 85 -1.13 2.31 -9.65
C LEU A 85 -0.30 1.02 -9.74
N MET A 86 -0.59 0.05 -8.87
CA MET A 86 0.02 -1.29 -8.87
C MET A 86 -0.29 -2.03 -10.19
N MET A 87 -1.54 -2.01 -10.65
CA MET A 87 -1.92 -2.59 -11.95
C MET A 87 -1.18 -1.93 -13.14
N SER A 88 -0.96 -0.61 -13.11
CA SER A 88 -0.28 0.13 -14.20
C SER A 88 1.24 -0.09 -14.27
N ARG A 89 1.85 -0.60 -13.20
CA ARG A 89 3.28 -0.90 -13.08
C ARG A 89 3.51 -2.36 -12.64
N LYS A 90 2.62 -3.25 -13.09
CA LYS A 90 2.58 -4.67 -12.66
C LYS A 90 3.92 -5.40 -12.81
N ASP A 91 4.67 -5.11 -13.86
CA ASP A 91 5.93 -5.78 -14.17
C ASP A 91 7.05 -5.35 -13.20
N GLU A 92 7.02 -4.08 -12.74
CA GLU A 92 7.88 -3.60 -11.65
C GLU A 92 7.46 -4.16 -10.29
N PHE A 93 6.16 -4.43 -10.08
CA PHE A 93 5.65 -5.09 -8.88
C PHE A 93 6.11 -6.55 -8.83
N GLU A 94 5.96 -7.30 -9.93
CA GLU A 94 6.47 -8.66 -10.05
C GLU A 94 7.99 -8.74 -9.85
N ALA A 95 8.77 -7.84 -10.45
CA ALA A 95 10.21 -7.82 -10.26
C ALA A 95 10.59 -7.64 -8.77
N LEU A 96 9.85 -6.82 -8.02
CA LEU A 96 10.08 -6.60 -6.60
C LEU A 96 9.57 -7.74 -5.70
N ILE A 97 8.52 -8.48 -6.10
CA ILE A 97 8.18 -9.78 -5.47
C ILE A 97 9.31 -10.78 -5.72
N ARG A 98 9.69 -11.00 -6.98
CA ARG A 98 10.71 -11.99 -7.39
C ARG A 98 12.08 -11.70 -6.73
N ALA A 99 12.45 -10.44 -6.56
CA ALA A 99 13.68 -10.06 -5.85
C ALA A 99 13.67 -10.36 -4.33
N ARG A 100 12.49 -10.49 -3.72
CA ARG A 100 12.31 -10.92 -2.32
C ARG A 100 12.21 -12.44 -2.20
N TRP A 101 11.49 -13.08 -3.11
CA TRP A 101 11.27 -14.53 -3.15
C TRP A 101 12.30 -15.19 -4.06
N LYS A 102 13.51 -15.41 -3.54
CA LYS A 102 14.56 -16.17 -4.24
C LYS A 102 14.07 -17.55 -4.67
N THR A 103 14.09 -17.79 -5.97
CA THR A 103 14.13 -19.12 -6.59
C THR A 103 15.09 -18.99 -7.78
N ASP A 104 16.30 -19.54 -7.66
CA ASP A 104 17.35 -19.40 -8.70
C ASP A 104 17.14 -20.38 -9.88
N ASP A 105 16.23 -21.34 -9.75
CA ASP A 105 15.79 -22.23 -10.83
C ASP A 105 14.77 -21.55 -11.75
N GLY A 106 15.04 -21.57 -13.06
CA GLY A 106 14.25 -20.87 -14.08
C GLY A 106 13.01 -21.62 -14.59
N GLU A 107 12.49 -22.59 -13.84
CA GLU A 107 11.33 -23.41 -14.20
C GLU A 107 10.28 -23.43 -13.07
N ASP A 108 9.01 -23.56 -13.47
CA ASP A 108 7.77 -23.44 -12.68
C ASP A 108 7.45 -22.06 -12.05
N GLU A 109 6.13 -21.78 -11.97
CA GLU A 109 5.61 -20.50 -11.48
C GLU A 109 5.75 -20.41 -9.94
N PRO A 110 6.17 -19.25 -9.38
CA PRO A 110 6.19 -19.09 -7.93
C PRO A 110 4.76 -19.21 -7.39
N CYS A 111 4.57 -20.00 -6.33
CA CYS A 111 3.26 -20.19 -5.66
C CYS A 111 2.61 -18.90 -5.09
N ASN A 112 3.32 -17.76 -5.18
CA ASN A 112 2.87 -16.41 -4.83
C ASN A 112 2.62 -15.51 -6.06
N ALA A 113 2.56 -16.06 -7.28
CA ALA A 113 2.29 -15.30 -8.50
C ALA A 113 0.96 -14.52 -8.37
N VAL A 114 0.98 -13.24 -8.74
CA VAL A 114 -0.21 -12.38 -8.64
C VAL A 114 -1.19 -12.75 -9.75
N ASP A 115 -2.38 -13.22 -9.39
CA ASP A 115 -3.51 -13.37 -10.31
C ASP A 115 -4.01 -11.98 -10.72
N TRP A 116 -3.30 -11.34 -11.64
CA TRP A 116 -3.57 -9.98 -12.12
C TRP A 116 -4.96 -9.84 -12.74
N LYS A 117 -5.54 -10.92 -13.27
CA LYS A 117 -6.90 -10.91 -13.82
C LYS A 117 -7.92 -10.83 -12.68
N ALA A 118 -7.83 -11.73 -11.70
CA ALA A 118 -8.73 -11.72 -10.55
C ALA A 118 -8.53 -10.48 -9.67
N LEU A 119 -7.31 -9.95 -9.56
CA LEU A 119 -7.02 -8.69 -8.86
C LEU A 119 -7.67 -7.48 -9.58
N ARG A 120 -7.56 -7.37 -10.90
CA ARG A 120 -8.28 -6.36 -11.69
C ARG A 120 -9.78 -6.43 -11.43
N ILE A 121 -10.38 -7.61 -11.57
CA ILE A 121 -11.82 -7.82 -11.34
C ILE A 121 -12.21 -7.46 -9.89
N THR A 122 -11.37 -7.80 -8.91
CA THR A 122 -11.58 -7.45 -7.50
C THR A 122 -11.56 -5.94 -7.27
N LEU A 123 -10.62 -5.22 -7.88
CA LEU A 123 -10.55 -3.76 -7.81
C LEU A 123 -11.75 -3.10 -8.49
N ASP A 124 -12.16 -3.58 -9.67
CA ASP A 124 -13.30 -3.02 -10.41
C ASP A 124 -14.63 -3.26 -9.65
N VAL A 125 -14.83 -4.45 -9.06
CA VAL A 125 -16.00 -4.76 -8.21
C VAL A 125 -15.98 -3.93 -6.92
N ALA A 126 -14.85 -3.87 -6.22
CA ALA A 126 -14.73 -3.06 -5.01
C ALA A 126 -14.99 -1.56 -5.29
N LYS A 127 -14.52 -1.05 -6.43
CA LYS A 127 -14.75 0.33 -6.92
C LYS A 127 -16.22 0.62 -7.17
N ILE A 128 -16.97 -0.30 -7.78
CA ILE A 128 -18.44 -0.21 -7.93
C ILE A 128 -19.13 -0.16 -6.55
N LEU A 129 -18.61 -0.92 -5.57
CA LEU A 129 -19.10 -0.99 -4.19
C LEU A 129 -18.51 0.11 -3.27
N GLY A 130 -18.06 1.23 -3.82
CA GLY A 130 -17.56 2.38 -3.03
C GLY A 130 -16.26 2.12 -2.27
N GLY A 131 -15.41 1.23 -2.78
CA GLY A 131 -14.17 0.79 -2.14
C GLY A 131 -14.42 -0.15 -0.95
N SER A 132 -15.50 -0.93 -0.94
CA SER A 132 -15.85 -1.89 0.12
C SER A 132 -16.26 -3.24 -0.46
N LEU A 133 -15.56 -4.31 -0.09
CA LEU A 133 -15.87 -5.67 -0.50
C LEU A 133 -16.51 -6.42 0.68
N PRO A 134 -17.77 -6.89 0.58
CA PRO A 134 -18.41 -7.69 1.62
C PRO A 134 -17.90 -9.13 1.54
N VAL A 135 -17.20 -9.59 2.59
CA VAL A 135 -16.56 -10.91 2.66
C VAL A 135 -17.04 -11.63 3.91
N SER A 136 -17.60 -12.82 3.76
CA SER A 136 -17.97 -13.67 4.88
C SER A 136 -16.92 -14.74 5.11
N TYR A 137 -16.56 -14.95 6.37
CA TYR A 137 -15.66 -16.01 6.81
C TYR A 137 -16.48 -17.09 7.53
N GLU A 138 -16.63 -18.24 6.89
CA GLU A 138 -17.51 -19.31 7.33
C GLU A 138 -16.88 -20.69 7.09
N HIS A 139 -17.24 -21.69 7.90
CA HIS A 139 -16.91 -23.08 7.61
C HIS A 139 -17.84 -23.60 6.51
N THR A 140 -17.32 -24.37 5.56
CA THR A 140 -18.18 -25.03 4.55
C THR A 140 -18.91 -26.21 5.19
N GLU A 141 -20.08 -26.58 4.66
CA GLU A 141 -20.80 -27.79 5.09
C GLU A 141 -19.90 -29.03 5.06
N GLN A 142 -19.09 -29.18 4.00
CA GLN A 142 -18.10 -30.26 3.86
C GLN A 142 -17.02 -30.25 4.96
N SER A 143 -16.70 -29.10 5.57
CA SER A 143 -15.66 -29.01 6.60
C SER A 143 -16.13 -29.39 8.00
N GLU A 144 -17.44 -29.52 8.23
CA GLU A 144 -18.05 -29.94 9.50
C GLU A 144 -17.58 -29.14 10.74
N GLY A 145 -17.15 -27.88 10.54
CA GLY A 145 -16.61 -27.01 11.59
C GLY A 145 -15.11 -27.17 11.87
N PHE A 146 -14.42 -28.07 11.17
CA PHE A 146 -12.97 -28.29 11.30
C PHE A 146 -12.14 -27.40 10.35
N GLY A 147 -10.88 -27.21 10.69
CA GLY A 147 -9.89 -26.47 9.91
C GLY A 147 -10.06 -24.95 9.99
N ARG A 148 -9.70 -24.24 8.91
CA ARG A 148 -9.85 -22.77 8.81
C ARG A 148 -11.16 -22.40 8.12
N MET A 149 -11.83 -21.37 8.64
CA MET A 149 -12.90 -20.64 7.94
C MET A 149 -12.43 -20.22 6.53
N GLN A 150 -13.30 -20.36 5.53
CA GLN A 150 -13.05 -19.95 4.15
C GLN A 150 -13.73 -18.61 3.86
N ALA A 151 -13.14 -17.81 2.97
CA ALA A 151 -13.57 -16.45 2.69
C ALA A 151 -14.40 -16.36 1.40
N PHE A 152 -15.67 -15.97 1.52
CA PHE A 152 -16.61 -15.87 0.41
C PHE A 152 -17.05 -14.43 0.21
N VAL A 153 -16.77 -13.87 -0.96
CA VAL A 153 -17.25 -12.54 -1.36
C VAL A 153 -18.76 -12.61 -1.60
N LYS A 154 -19.56 -11.92 -0.79
CA LYS A 154 -21.03 -11.94 -0.85
C LYS A 154 -21.55 -10.88 -1.81
N VAL A 155 -21.13 -10.98 -3.07
CA VAL A 155 -21.57 -10.12 -4.20
C VAL A 155 -22.26 -10.98 -5.25
N ASN A 156 -23.42 -10.55 -5.74
CA ASN A 156 -24.13 -11.24 -6.81
C ASN A 156 -23.62 -10.74 -8.17
N LEU A 157 -22.84 -11.55 -8.88
CA LEU A 157 -22.40 -11.29 -10.25
C LEU A 157 -23.06 -12.29 -11.21
N GLU A 158 -23.40 -11.82 -12.41
CA GLU A 158 -23.86 -12.67 -13.51
C GLU A 158 -22.71 -13.48 -14.16
N THR A 159 -21.45 -13.22 -13.76
CA THR A 159 -20.25 -13.85 -14.28
C THR A 159 -19.59 -14.76 -13.23
N ASN A 160 -19.13 -15.93 -13.67
CA ASN A 160 -18.38 -16.88 -12.83
C ASN A 160 -16.89 -16.49 -12.72
N GLU A 161 -16.63 -15.20 -12.49
CA GLU A 161 -15.28 -14.62 -12.41
C GLU A 161 -14.74 -14.61 -10.98
N ARG A 162 -13.44 -14.83 -10.84
CA ARG A 162 -12.78 -14.94 -9.52
C ARG A 162 -12.59 -13.56 -8.89
N ILE A 163 -13.14 -13.38 -7.70
CA ILE A 163 -12.84 -12.25 -6.80
C ILE A 163 -11.92 -12.78 -5.67
N VAL A 164 -10.92 -12.00 -5.26
CA VAL A 164 -9.88 -12.39 -4.29
C VAL A 164 -9.97 -11.52 -3.04
N PRO A 165 -10.56 -11.98 -1.93
CA PRO A 165 -10.51 -11.29 -0.63
C PRO A 165 -9.08 -11.27 -0.06
N PHE A 166 -8.80 -10.37 0.89
CA PHE A 166 -7.45 -10.11 1.41
C PHE A 166 -6.70 -11.38 1.84
N VAL A 167 -7.37 -12.35 2.47
CA VAL A 167 -6.75 -13.60 2.95
C VAL A 167 -6.08 -14.43 1.84
N TYR A 168 -6.59 -14.35 0.61
CA TYR A 168 -6.04 -15.08 -0.55
C TYR A 168 -5.14 -14.21 -1.45
N MET A 169 -4.91 -12.94 -1.09
CA MET A 169 -3.94 -12.09 -1.78
C MET A 169 -2.49 -12.37 -1.30
N PRO A 170 -1.48 -12.25 -2.17
CA PRO A 170 -0.08 -12.19 -1.76
C PRO A 170 0.17 -11.06 -0.74
N ARG A 171 1.14 -11.26 0.17
CA ARG A 171 1.42 -10.34 1.29
C ARG A 171 1.68 -8.91 0.83
N GLU A 172 2.50 -8.74 -0.21
CA GLU A 172 2.85 -7.45 -0.80
C GLU A 172 1.62 -6.73 -1.39
N VAL A 173 0.73 -7.47 -2.07
CA VAL A 173 -0.51 -6.95 -2.66
C VAL A 173 -1.48 -6.51 -1.56
N ARG A 174 -1.69 -7.37 -0.55
CA ARG A 174 -2.53 -7.06 0.62
C ARG A 174 -2.02 -5.82 1.36
N ALA A 175 -0.73 -5.76 1.68
CA ALA A 175 -0.12 -4.62 2.34
C ALA A 175 -0.30 -3.33 1.52
N THR A 176 -0.10 -3.39 0.20
CA THR A 176 -0.29 -2.24 -0.70
C THR A 176 -1.70 -1.66 -0.61
N LEU A 177 -2.72 -2.51 -0.57
CA LEU A 177 -4.14 -2.11 -0.54
C LEU A 177 -4.67 -1.76 0.86
N ALA A 178 -4.04 -2.26 1.93
CA ALA A 178 -4.48 -2.10 3.32
C ALA A 178 -3.75 -0.99 4.11
N ALA A 179 -2.53 -0.62 3.70
CA ALA A 179 -1.55 0.03 4.59
C ALA A 179 -1.90 1.40 5.18
N ASP A 180 -2.85 2.15 4.62
CA ASP A 180 -3.24 3.45 5.17
C ASP A 180 -4.39 3.32 6.18
N ARG A 181 -5.25 2.33 6.00
CA ARG A 181 -6.52 2.19 6.72
C ARG A 181 -6.49 1.21 7.88
N TYR A 182 -5.60 0.22 7.84
CA TYR A 182 -5.59 -0.89 8.80
C TYR A 182 -4.26 -1.00 9.56
N VAL A 183 -4.32 -1.54 10.78
CA VAL A 183 -3.19 -2.23 11.42
C VAL A 183 -3.41 -3.74 11.35
N ASP A 184 -2.32 -4.49 11.23
CA ASP A 184 -2.30 -5.95 11.34
C ASP A 184 -2.24 -6.32 12.82
N VAL A 185 -3.08 -7.24 13.28
CA VAL A 185 -3.10 -7.72 14.67
C VAL A 185 -2.99 -9.24 14.66
N ASP A 186 -1.77 -9.73 14.79
CA ASP A 186 -1.44 -11.16 14.71
C ASP A 186 -1.24 -11.79 16.09
N VAL A 187 -1.61 -13.06 16.24
CA VAL A 187 -1.17 -13.89 17.37
C VAL A 187 0.33 -14.19 17.25
N VAL A 188 1.08 -13.95 18.33
CA VAL A 188 2.51 -14.24 18.40
C VAL A 188 2.73 -15.76 18.45
N ASN A 189 3.34 -16.32 17.40
CA ASN A 189 3.76 -17.74 17.32
C ASN A 189 2.58 -18.73 17.50
N CYS A 190 1.41 -18.39 16.96
CA CYS A 190 0.12 -19.04 17.19
C CYS A 190 0.16 -20.57 17.27
N GLN A 191 0.52 -21.24 16.17
CA GLN A 191 0.40 -22.69 16.03
C GLN A 191 1.24 -23.48 17.06
N PRO A 192 2.55 -23.18 17.29
CA PRO A 192 3.30 -23.73 18.42
C PRO A 192 2.72 -23.42 19.82
N VAL A 193 2.18 -22.21 20.04
CA VAL A 193 1.61 -21.78 21.34
C VAL A 193 0.31 -22.52 21.66
N LEU A 194 -0.53 -22.77 20.64
CA LEU A 194 -1.71 -23.64 20.75
C LEU A 194 -1.31 -25.09 21.03
N LEU A 195 -0.35 -25.64 20.27
CA LEU A 195 0.10 -27.03 20.42
C LEU A 195 0.67 -27.29 21.82
N ARG A 196 1.51 -26.39 22.35
CA ARG A 196 2.06 -26.49 23.71
C ARG A 196 0.94 -26.61 24.75
N GLN A 197 0.05 -25.61 24.80
CA GLN A 197 -1.04 -25.59 25.78
C GLN A 197 -1.99 -26.78 25.61
N ARG A 198 -2.22 -27.24 24.38
CA ARG A 198 -3.05 -28.43 24.12
C ARG A 198 -2.40 -29.72 24.60
N LEU A 199 -1.06 -29.84 24.51
CA LEU A 199 -0.29 -30.96 25.04
C LEU A 199 -0.22 -30.94 26.57
N GLU A 200 0.06 -29.78 27.17
CA GLU A 200 0.08 -29.56 28.62
C GLU A 200 -1.29 -29.89 29.23
N ASN A 201 -2.39 -29.35 28.68
CA ASN A 201 -3.76 -29.65 29.09
C ASN A 201 -4.16 -31.12 28.87
N ALA A 202 -3.52 -31.82 27.93
CA ALA A 202 -3.69 -33.26 27.71
C ALA A 202 -2.80 -34.12 28.64
N GLY A 203 -2.00 -33.52 29.52
CA GLY A 203 -1.14 -34.22 30.48
C GLY A 203 0.18 -34.73 29.90
N PHE A 204 0.69 -34.10 28.83
CA PHE A 204 2.00 -34.40 28.27
C PHE A 204 3.02 -33.33 28.69
N ALA A 205 4.23 -33.75 29.08
CA ALA A 205 5.40 -32.87 29.15
C ALA A 205 5.98 -32.68 27.75
N CYS A 206 6.24 -31.43 27.36
CA CYS A 206 6.78 -31.04 26.06
C CYS A 206 7.89 -29.99 26.24
N GLU A 207 9.02 -30.44 26.79
CA GLU A 207 10.11 -29.58 27.25
C GLU A 207 10.81 -28.84 26.09
N CYS A 208 10.98 -29.49 24.93
CA CYS A 208 11.59 -28.88 23.76
C CYS A 208 10.67 -27.79 23.17
N LEU A 209 9.37 -28.08 23.07
CA LEU A 209 8.36 -27.16 22.56
C LEU A 209 8.14 -25.99 23.52
N ALA A 210 8.14 -26.24 24.83
CA ALA A 210 8.12 -25.19 25.86
C ALA A 210 9.34 -24.26 25.71
N GLN A 211 10.56 -24.80 25.62
CA GLN A 211 11.76 -24.01 25.38
C GLN A 211 11.69 -23.21 24.07
N TYR A 212 11.20 -23.79 22.97
CA TYR A 212 11.03 -23.04 21.71
C TYR A 212 9.96 -21.93 21.80
N VAL A 213 8.90 -22.12 22.59
CA VAL A 213 7.87 -21.10 22.79
C VAL A 213 8.39 -19.97 23.68
N ASP A 214 9.08 -20.28 24.77
CA ASP A 214 9.57 -19.30 25.75
C ASP A 214 10.82 -18.55 25.26
N ASP A 215 11.84 -19.25 24.75
CA ASP A 215 13.12 -18.70 24.28
C ASP A 215 13.18 -18.50 22.74
N ARG A 216 12.01 -18.31 22.11
CA ARG A 216 11.83 -18.32 20.63
C ARG A 216 12.88 -17.54 19.84
N ASP A 217 13.21 -16.33 20.27
CA ASP A 217 14.16 -15.49 19.54
C ASP A 217 15.63 -15.91 19.73
N ALA A 218 15.97 -16.58 20.83
CA ALA A 218 17.25 -17.25 20.99
C ALA A 218 17.34 -18.50 20.11
N CYS A 219 16.26 -19.29 20.01
CA CYS A 219 16.16 -20.43 19.09
C CYS A 219 16.32 -20.01 17.62
N LEU A 220 15.62 -18.95 17.18
CA LEU A 220 15.80 -18.38 15.84
C LEU A 220 17.23 -17.87 15.62
N SER A 221 17.82 -17.15 16.58
CA SER A 221 19.20 -16.65 16.47
C SER A 221 20.24 -17.77 16.40
N ARG A 222 20.02 -18.91 17.06
CA ARG A 222 20.87 -20.11 16.97
C ARG A 222 20.84 -20.70 15.56
N VAL A 223 19.65 -20.86 14.97
CA VAL A 223 19.49 -21.38 13.59
C VAL A 223 20.11 -20.41 12.57
N MET A 224 19.81 -19.11 12.65
CA MET A 224 20.40 -18.09 11.78
C MET A 224 21.93 -18.10 11.81
N LYS A 225 22.53 -18.22 13.01
CA LYS A 225 23.98 -18.25 13.18
C LYS A 225 24.63 -19.54 12.67
N ALA A 226 23.99 -20.69 12.88
CA ALA A 226 24.56 -21.99 12.52
C ALA A 226 24.40 -22.30 11.03
N CYS A 227 23.23 -22.04 10.47
CA CYS A 227 22.88 -22.34 9.08
C CYS A 227 23.17 -21.18 8.10
N GLY A 228 23.57 -20.00 8.59
CA GLY A 228 23.86 -18.82 7.75
C GLY A 228 22.62 -18.11 7.16
N VAL A 229 21.42 -18.52 7.56
CA VAL A 229 20.13 -18.06 7.01
C VAL A 229 19.61 -16.77 7.65
N ASP A 230 18.66 -16.11 6.98
CA ASP A 230 17.93 -14.98 7.55
C ASP A 230 16.81 -15.40 8.54
N ARG A 231 16.18 -14.40 9.16
CA ARG A 231 15.18 -14.56 10.22
C ARG A 231 13.83 -15.08 9.73
N ASP A 232 13.50 -14.94 8.44
CA ASP A 232 12.25 -15.46 7.87
C ASP A 232 12.44 -16.91 7.39
N ALA A 233 13.58 -17.23 6.76
CA ALA A 233 13.99 -18.61 6.52
C ALA A 233 14.03 -19.44 7.82
N ALA A 234 14.63 -18.90 8.89
CA ALA A 234 14.66 -19.54 10.20
C ALA A 234 13.26 -19.73 10.83
N LYS A 235 12.29 -18.84 10.58
CA LYS A 235 10.88 -19.05 11.01
C LYS A 235 10.23 -20.21 10.25
N GLN A 236 10.48 -20.33 8.94
CA GLN A 236 9.86 -21.36 8.11
C GLN A 236 10.24 -22.80 8.55
N LEU A 237 11.40 -22.98 9.18
CA LEU A 237 11.80 -24.24 9.82
C LEU A 237 10.83 -24.65 10.93
N PHE A 238 10.65 -23.79 11.93
CA PHE A 238 9.78 -24.10 13.07
C PHE A 238 8.29 -24.16 12.70
N VAL A 239 7.84 -23.34 11.74
CA VAL A 239 6.45 -23.38 11.25
C VAL A 239 6.17 -24.69 10.52
N ARG A 240 7.06 -25.18 9.65
CA ARG A 240 6.80 -26.43 8.90
C ARG A 240 6.82 -27.69 9.77
N MET A 241 7.54 -27.68 10.90
CA MET A 241 7.55 -28.80 11.85
C MET A 241 6.18 -29.09 12.46
N VAL A 242 5.41 -28.06 12.80
CA VAL A 242 4.02 -28.20 13.28
C VAL A 242 3.11 -28.78 12.18
N TYR A 243 3.46 -28.59 10.91
CA TYR A 243 2.80 -29.20 9.75
C TYR A 243 3.50 -30.49 9.25
N GLY A 244 4.42 -31.07 10.05
CA GLY A 244 5.07 -32.36 9.80
C GLY A 244 6.23 -32.37 8.79
N GLY A 245 6.61 -31.22 8.23
CA GLY A 245 7.80 -31.08 7.39
C GLY A 245 9.08 -31.19 8.21
N SER A 246 10.08 -31.93 7.72
CA SER A 246 11.35 -32.13 8.44
C SER A 246 12.35 -31.00 8.22
N GLU A 247 13.30 -30.93 9.14
CA GLU A 247 14.54 -30.17 9.09
C GLU A 247 15.37 -30.48 7.84
N ASP A 248 15.48 -31.74 7.40
CA ASP A 248 16.20 -32.10 6.15
C ASP A 248 15.52 -31.49 4.91
N THR A 249 14.19 -31.47 4.92
CA THR A 249 13.40 -30.85 3.85
C THR A 249 13.67 -29.35 3.81
N TRP A 250 13.66 -28.69 4.97
CA TRP A 250 14.03 -27.26 5.07
C TRP A 250 15.46 -26.98 4.63
N ALA A 251 16.42 -27.82 5.03
CA ALA A 251 17.83 -27.67 4.67
C ALA A 251 18.01 -27.64 3.15
N ARG A 252 17.47 -28.66 2.47
CA ARG A 252 17.46 -28.74 1.00
C ARG A 252 16.74 -27.56 0.35
N ASP A 253 15.59 -27.14 0.87
CA ASP A 253 14.81 -26.03 0.33
C ASP A 253 15.47 -24.64 0.54
N ASN A 254 16.57 -24.55 1.31
CA ASN A 254 17.28 -23.31 1.65
C ASN A 254 18.79 -23.35 1.32
N ASP A 255 19.26 -24.38 0.61
CA ASP A 255 20.69 -24.67 0.33
C ASP A 255 21.58 -24.68 1.59
N VAL A 256 21.11 -25.36 2.64
CA VAL A 256 21.79 -25.51 3.93
C VAL A 256 22.26 -26.96 4.10
N ASP A 257 23.53 -27.15 4.46
CA ASP A 257 24.02 -28.45 4.94
C ASP A 257 23.29 -28.85 6.23
N ALA A 258 22.54 -29.95 6.18
CA ALA A 258 21.76 -30.47 7.31
C ALA A 258 22.62 -30.72 8.57
N ASN A 259 23.92 -30.98 8.43
CA ASN A 259 24.85 -31.15 9.56
C ASN A 259 25.11 -29.84 10.33
N THR A 260 24.72 -28.68 9.78
CA THR A 260 24.79 -27.38 10.48
C THR A 260 23.55 -27.07 11.33
N ILE A 261 22.49 -27.86 11.20
CA ILE A 261 21.24 -27.66 11.95
C ILE A 261 21.49 -28.02 13.43
N PRO A 262 21.26 -27.10 14.40
CA PRO A 262 21.57 -27.38 15.81
C PRO A 262 20.70 -28.50 16.41
N ASP A 263 21.30 -29.42 17.16
CA ASP A 263 20.67 -30.64 17.72
C ASP A 263 19.28 -30.45 18.36
N PHE A 264 19.05 -29.32 19.03
CA PHE A 264 17.77 -29.01 19.69
C PHE A 264 16.59 -28.95 18.69
N VAL A 265 16.85 -28.66 17.42
CA VAL A 265 15.87 -28.66 16.32
C VAL A 265 15.39 -30.07 16.03
N HIS A 266 16.29 -31.06 16.00
CA HIS A 266 15.95 -32.47 15.80
C HIS A 266 15.20 -33.05 17.00
N ALA A 267 15.60 -32.66 18.22
CA ALA A 267 14.90 -33.01 19.45
C ALA A 267 13.46 -32.44 19.44
N LEU A 268 13.29 -31.17 19.07
CA LEU A 268 11.99 -30.50 18.93
C LEU A 268 11.10 -31.17 17.87
N TYR A 269 11.63 -31.49 16.69
CA TYR A 269 10.86 -32.21 15.65
C TYR A 269 10.38 -33.57 16.14
N THR A 270 11.26 -34.32 16.81
CA THR A 270 10.92 -35.62 17.40
C THR A 270 9.87 -35.51 18.50
N GLU A 271 9.97 -34.53 19.39
CA GLU A 271 8.98 -34.27 20.44
C GLU A 271 7.62 -33.88 19.84
N ILE A 272 7.57 -32.92 18.90
CA ILE A 272 6.34 -32.49 18.22
C ILE A 272 5.67 -33.68 17.52
N ARG A 273 6.44 -34.53 16.83
CA ARG A 273 5.92 -35.73 16.16
C ARG A 273 5.34 -36.74 17.15
N ASP A 274 6.13 -37.18 18.12
CA ASP A 274 5.75 -38.30 18.98
C ASP A 274 4.68 -37.91 20.01
N LEU A 275 4.63 -36.64 20.43
CA LEU A 275 3.53 -36.12 21.25
C LEU A 275 2.29 -35.79 20.41
N GLY A 276 2.45 -35.32 19.16
CA GLY A 276 1.36 -35.08 18.21
C GLY A 276 0.57 -36.36 17.93
N ASP A 277 1.25 -37.45 17.56
CA ASP A 277 0.62 -38.75 17.31
C ASP A 277 -0.14 -39.27 18.56
N ARG A 278 0.42 -39.05 19.77
CA ARG A 278 -0.20 -39.43 21.05
C ARG A 278 -1.39 -38.54 21.43
N LEU A 279 -1.37 -37.26 21.08
CA LEU A 279 -2.49 -36.33 21.26
C LEU A 279 -3.64 -36.68 20.32
N MET A 280 -3.36 -36.90 19.04
CA MET A 280 -4.35 -37.29 18.03
C MET A 280 -5.01 -38.66 18.32
N SER A 281 -4.37 -39.50 19.13
CA SER A 281 -4.90 -40.79 19.60
C SER A 281 -5.84 -40.69 20.81
N LYS A 282 -6.15 -39.50 21.33
CA LYS A 282 -7.09 -39.30 22.45
C LYS A 282 -8.55 -39.40 21.99
N ARG A 283 -9.48 -39.57 22.96
CA ARG A 283 -10.93 -39.70 22.70
C ARG A 283 -11.62 -38.41 22.26
N ASP A 284 -11.10 -37.27 22.70
CA ASP A 284 -11.52 -35.93 22.28
C ASP A 284 -11.03 -35.54 20.87
N MET A 285 -10.50 -36.51 20.11
CA MET A 285 -10.12 -36.42 18.71
C MET A 285 -10.93 -37.37 17.80
N ASP A 286 -11.89 -38.13 18.35
CA ASP A 286 -12.58 -39.21 17.62
C ASP A 286 -13.32 -38.66 16.38
N ASP A 287 -14.15 -37.63 16.55
CA ASP A 287 -14.88 -36.98 15.45
C ASP A 287 -13.94 -36.43 14.36
N LEU A 288 -12.83 -35.79 14.78
CA LEU A 288 -11.82 -35.25 13.88
C LEU A 288 -11.09 -36.35 13.09
N ARG A 289 -10.84 -37.52 13.70
CA ARG A 289 -10.26 -38.67 12.99
C ARG A 289 -11.22 -39.26 11.96
N ASP A 290 -12.50 -39.35 12.28
CA ASP A 290 -13.50 -39.87 11.35
C ASP A 290 -13.77 -38.90 10.18
N PHE A 291 -13.76 -37.59 10.46
CA PHE A 291 -13.73 -36.53 9.45
C PHE A 291 -12.49 -36.64 8.54
N HIS A 292 -11.28 -36.70 9.11
CA HIS A 292 -10.03 -36.82 8.34
C HIS A 292 -9.98 -38.09 7.49
N THR A 293 -10.49 -39.19 8.03
CA THR A 293 -10.53 -40.49 7.34
C THR A 293 -11.39 -40.45 6.08
N ARG A 294 -12.49 -39.67 6.09
CA ARG A 294 -13.31 -39.42 4.90
C ARG A 294 -12.63 -38.45 3.92
N GLU A 295 -12.38 -37.23 4.37
CA GLU A 295 -12.08 -36.09 3.47
C GLU A 295 -10.60 -35.96 3.05
N TYR A 296 -9.69 -36.63 3.76
CA TYR A 296 -8.24 -36.43 3.59
C TYR A 296 -7.41 -37.72 3.50
N ALA A 297 -7.78 -38.82 4.16
CA ALA A 297 -6.92 -40.01 4.23
C ALA A 297 -6.55 -40.63 2.87
N HIS A 298 -7.42 -40.46 1.86
CA HIS A 298 -7.19 -40.88 0.46
C HIS A 298 -6.03 -40.15 -0.22
N ARG A 299 -5.61 -38.98 0.27
CA ARG A 299 -4.49 -38.18 -0.28
C ARG A 299 -3.11 -38.71 0.14
N PHE A 300 -3.06 -39.71 1.02
CA PHE A 300 -1.82 -40.23 1.59
C PHE A 300 -1.58 -41.69 1.16
N PRO A 301 -0.44 -42.02 0.53
CA PRO A 301 -0.14 -43.37 0.09
C PRO A 301 0.04 -44.32 1.28
N ASN A 302 -0.23 -45.61 1.08
CA ASN A 302 -0.10 -46.63 2.12
C ASN A 302 1.37 -47.04 2.35
N THR A 303 2.17 -46.12 2.88
CA THR A 303 3.58 -46.31 3.23
C THR A 303 3.88 -45.65 4.59
N PRO A 304 4.98 -45.99 5.29
CA PRO A 304 5.33 -45.36 6.58
C PRO A 304 5.44 -43.83 6.50
N GLY A 305 5.99 -43.30 5.40
CA GLY A 305 6.03 -41.84 5.15
C GLY A 305 4.66 -41.24 4.85
N GLY A 306 3.75 -41.99 4.21
CA GLY A 306 2.36 -41.57 4.02
C GLY A 306 1.56 -41.55 5.32
N ALA A 307 1.76 -42.54 6.19
CA ALA A 307 1.16 -42.59 7.52
C ALA A 307 1.62 -41.40 8.40
N ARG A 308 2.92 -41.08 8.43
CA ARG A 308 3.45 -39.90 9.14
C ARG A 308 2.82 -38.60 8.62
N ARG A 309 2.72 -38.42 7.29
CA ARG A 309 2.06 -37.24 6.70
C ARG A 309 0.56 -37.18 7.01
N ARG A 310 -0.13 -38.32 7.11
CA ARG A 310 -1.55 -38.39 7.50
C ARG A 310 -1.75 -37.90 8.93
N ALA A 311 -0.92 -38.34 9.88
CA ALA A 311 -1.00 -37.92 11.28
C ALA A 311 -0.63 -36.43 11.47
N ALA A 312 0.41 -35.94 10.79
CA ALA A 312 0.72 -34.51 10.78
C ALA A 312 -0.42 -33.65 10.19
N SER A 313 -1.07 -34.13 9.12
CA SER A 313 -2.24 -33.46 8.52
C SER A 313 -3.46 -33.44 9.45
N LEU A 314 -3.64 -34.47 10.28
CA LEU A 314 -4.70 -34.53 11.30
C LEU A 314 -4.44 -33.48 12.41
N MET A 315 -3.21 -33.42 12.94
CA MET A 315 -2.80 -32.41 13.91
C MET A 315 -2.91 -30.98 13.34
N ALA A 316 -2.55 -30.79 12.07
CA ALA A 316 -2.70 -29.51 11.37
C ALA A 316 -4.14 -29.02 11.34
N ILE A 317 -5.11 -29.90 11.05
CA ILE A 317 -6.54 -29.54 11.05
C ILE A 317 -7.03 -29.28 12.48
N HIS A 318 -6.56 -30.02 13.50
CA HIS A 318 -6.88 -29.71 14.89
C HIS A 318 -6.45 -28.28 15.25
N LEU A 319 -5.17 -27.95 15.09
CA LEU A 319 -4.63 -26.64 15.48
C LEU A 319 -5.20 -25.48 14.65
N GLN A 320 -5.61 -25.73 13.39
CA GLN A 320 -6.37 -24.77 12.59
C GLN A 320 -7.79 -24.54 13.11
N THR A 321 -8.44 -25.58 13.65
CA THR A 321 -9.78 -25.46 14.28
C THR A 321 -9.70 -24.62 15.56
N GLU A 322 -8.68 -24.85 16.38
CA GLU A 322 -8.45 -24.10 17.63
C GLU A 322 -8.02 -22.64 17.35
N GLU A 323 -7.23 -22.41 16.30
CA GLU A 323 -6.94 -21.06 15.77
C GLU A 323 -8.23 -20.36 15.34
N ALA A 324 -9.09 -21.00 14.54
CA ALA A 324 -10.35 -20.42 14.09
C ALA A 324 -11.27 -20.02 15.25
N LYS A 325 -11.36 -20.83 16.32
CA LYS A 325 -12.09 -20.48 17.56
C LYS A 325 -11.52 -19.23 18.24
N CYS A 326 -10.19 -19.15 18.39
CA CYS A 326 -9.54 -17.97 18.99
C CYS A 326 -9.77 -16.70 18.16
N ILE A 327 -9.76 -16.83 16.82
CA ILE A 327 -9.99 -15.73 15.89
C ILE A 327 -11.45 -15.28 15.86
N LYS A 328 -12.44 -16.19 15.99
CA LYS A 328 -13.85 -15.82 16.22
C LYS A 328 -13.99 -14.91 17.45
N VAL A 329 -13.39 -15.31 18.58
CA VAL A 329 -13.43 -14.54 19.83
C VAL A 329 -12.69 -13.21 19.70
N LEU A 330 -11.53 -13.16 19.05
CA LEU A 330 -10.79 -11.92 18.79
C LEU A 330 -11.62 -10.91 17.98
N VAL A 331 -12.33 -11.36 16.94
CA VAL A 331 -13.24 -10.50 16.16
C VAL A 331 -14.40 -9.98 17.02
N ALA A 332 -14.99 -10.84 17.85
CA ALA A 332 -16.08 -10.46 18.75
C ALA A 332 -15.62 -9.43 19.81
N ALA A 333 -14.44 -9.64 20.41
CA ALA A 333 -13.83 -8.74 21.37
C ALA A 333 -13.50 -7.37 20.74
N ALA A 334 -12.90 -7.35 19.55
CA ALA A 334 -12.62 -6.11 18.82
C ALA A 334 -13.91 -5.32 18.50
N ARG A 335 -14.97 -6.00 18.05
CA ARG A 335 -16.30 -5.41 17.82
C ARG A 335 -16.91 -4.86 19.12
N GLY A 336 -16.80 -5.59 20.23
CA GLY A 336 -17.22 -5.14 21.56
C GLY A 336 -16.50 -3.87 22.02
N SER A 337 -15.19 -3.78 21.76
CA SER A 337 -14.37 -2.57 21.95
C SER A 337 -14.60 -1.47 20.89
N ARG A 338 -15.69 -1.55 20.11
CA ARG A 338 -16.10 -0.64 19.03
C ARG A 338 -15.11 -0.51 17.85
N ARG A 339 -14.12 -1.40 17.75
CA ARG A 339 -13.20 -1.45 16.61
C ARG A 339 -13.86 -2.18 15.43
N LYS A 340 -13.60 -1.69 14.22
CA LYS A 340 -14.03 -2.37 12.99
C LYS A 340 -12.92 -3.30 12.50
N VAL A 341 -13.30 -4.56 12.28
CA VAL A 341 -12.47 -5.55 11.61
C VAL A 341 -12.69 -5.41 10.10
N GLY A 342 -11.61 -5.41 9.32
CA GLY A 342 -11.63 -5.23 7.86
C GLY A 342 -10.88 -6.30 7.08
N GLY A 343 -10.69 -7.46 7.69
CA GLY A 343 -10.06 -8.64 7.11
C GLY A 343 -9.72 -9.65 8.22
N ILE A 344 -9.78 -10.94 7.92
CA ILE A 344 -9.30 -12.03 8.79
C ILE A 344 -8.24 -12.80 8.01
N ILE A 345 -7.03 -12.88 8.57
CA ILE A 345 -5.82 -13.36 7.89
C ILE A 345 -5.19 -14.47 8.74
N TYR A 346 -5.72 -15.70 8.62
CA TYR A 346 -5.24 -16.87 9.36
C TYR A 346 -5.20 -16.64 10.88
N ASP A 347 -4.02 -16.49 11.48
CA ASP A 347 -3.78 -16.22 12.90
C ASP A 347 -3.78 -14.72 13.28
N GLY A 348 -4.31 -13.85 12.41
CA GLY A 348 -4.47 -12.42 12.68
C GLY A 348 -5.72 -11.77 12.06
N ILE A 349 -5.95 -10.50 12.41
CA ILE A 349 -7.05 -9.67 11.88
C ILE A 349 -6.56 -8.27 11.46
N HIS A 350 -7.18 -7.70 10.43
CA HIS A 350 -7.03 -6.28 10.09
C HIS A 350 -7.99 -5.43 10.95
N VAL A 351 -7.49 -4.40 11.63
CA VAL A 351 -8.30 -3.47 12.43
C VAL A 351 -8.21 -2.04 11.89
N GLU A 352 -9.35 -1.36 11.70
CA GLU A 352 -9.39 0.02 11.18
C GLU A 352 -8.73 1.00 12.15
N ARG A 353 -7.85 1.87 11.62
CA ARG A 353 -7.17 2.93 12.35
C ARG A 353 -8.13 4.08 12.69
N GLU A 354 -7.96 4.69 13.86
CA GLU A 354 -8.68 5.92 14.21
C GLU A 354 -8.01 7.18 13.62
N CYS A 355 -6.69 7.14 13.42
CA CYS A 355 -5.97 8.17 12.68
C CYS A 355 -4.61 7.65 12.15
N ASN A 356 -3.89 8.50 11.42
CA ASN A 356 -2.60 8.16 10.80
C ASN A 356 -1.41 8.16 11.77
N ASP A 357 -1.63 8.42 13.07
CA ASP A 357 -0.58 8.41 14.09
C ASP A 357 -0.39 6.98 14.66
N PRO A 358 0.79 6.36 14.57
CA PRO A 358 1.04 5.04 15.14
C PRO A 358 0.76 4.94 16.64
N ASP A 359 1.06 5.98 17.42
CA ASP A 359 0.95 5.96 18.89
C ASP A 359 -0.50 6.12 19.36
N CYS A 360 -1.41 6.52 18.47
CA CYS A 360 -2.86 6.55 18.70
C CYS A 360 -3.58 5.24 18.34
N ASN A 361 -2.90 4.24 17.77
CA ASN A 361 -3.55 3.03 17.27
C ASN A 361 -3.42 1.83 18.24
N LEU A 362 -4.56 1.47 18.86
CA LEU A 362 -4.76 0.31 19.74
C LEU A 362 -3.84 0.29 20.99
N HIS A 363 -4.21 1.06 22.01
CA HIS A 363 -3.54 1.05 23.32
C HIS A 363 -3.50 -0.36 23.96
N ARG A 364 -2.41 -0.65 24.67
CA ARG A 364 -2.12 -1.99 25.22
C ARG A 364 -3.23 -2.56 26.11
N GLU A 365 -3.91 -1.73 26.90
CA GLU A 365 -5.06 -2.14 27.74
C GLU A 365 -6.19 -2.79 26.93
N MET A 366 -6.46 -2.29 25.71
CA MET A 366 -7.48 -2.85 24.81
C MET A 366 -7.03 -4.20 24.23
N ILE A 367 -5.73 -4.33 23.94
CA ILE A 367 -5.14 -5.60 23.47
C ILE A 367 -5.16 -6.64 24.60
N GLU A 368 -4.87 -6.25 25.84
CA GLU A 368 -4.94 -7.12 27.02
C GLU A 368 -6.37 -7.54 27.35
N GLN A 369 -7.36 -6.69 27.11
CA GLN A 369 -8.77 -7.06 27.16
C GLN A 369 -9.09 -8.16 26.12
N TRP A 370 -8.57 -8.08 24.90
CA TRP A 370 -8.79 -9.10 23.86
C TRP A 370 -8.06 -10.41 24.17
N GLU A 371 -6.81 -10.35 24.62
CA GLU A 371 -6.06 -11.51 25.12
C GLU A 371 -6.80 -12.21 26.28
N GLY A 372 -7.42 -11.43 27.17
CA GLY A 372 -8.24 -11.93 28.28
C GLY A 372 -9.56 -12.59 27.84
N GLU A 373 -10.27 -12.00 26.87
CA GLU A 373 -11.50 -12.59 26.32
C GLU A 373 -11.22 -13.89 25.53
N ILE A 374 -10.11 -13.97 24.79
CA ILE A 374 -9.66 -15.23 24.16
C ILE A 374 -9.44 -16.30 25.24
N LEU A 375 -8.61 -16.03 26.25
CA LEU A 375 -8.32 -16.97 27.35
C LEU A 375 -9.60 -17.44 28.06
N LYS A 376 -10.56 -16.53 28.28
CA LYS A 376 -11.84 -16.80 28.92
C LYS A 376 -12.77 -17.70 28.11
N HIS A 377 -12.80 -17.56 26.78
CA HIS A 377 -13.73 -18.29 25.91
C HIS A 377 -13.14 -19.53 25.22
N THR A 378 -11.81 -19.61 25.04
CA THR A 378 -11.15 -20.77 24.39
C THR A 378 -10.19 -21.53 25.30
N GLY A 379 -9.83 -20.98 26.47
CA GLY A 379 -8.86 -21.57 27.39
C GLY A 379 -7.38 -21.35 26.98
N TYR A 380 -7.11 -20.80 25.80
CA TYR A 380 -5.74 -20.53 25.34
C TYR A 380 -5.27 -19.14 25.75
N ARG A 381 -4.14 -19.07 26.46
CA ARG A 381 -3.38 -17.83 26.65
C ARG A 381 -2.62 -17.52 25.37
N LEU A 382 -3.06 -16.49 24.66
CA LEU A 382 -2.39 -15.96 23.46
C LEU A 382 -1.86 -14.55 23.75
N THR A 383 -0.90 -14.10 22.94
CA THR A 383 -0.36 -12.73 22.97
C THR A 383 -0.50 -12.14 21.57
N LEU A 384 -0.98 -10.90 21.49
CA LEU A 384 -1.29 -10.21 20.24
C LEU A 384 -0.23 -9.14 19.94
N ALA A 385 0.27 -9.12 18.70
CA ALA A 385 1.23 -8.15 18.21
C ALA A 385 0.58 -7.25 17.15
N VAL A 386 0.36 -5.99 17.51
CA VAL A 386 -0.08 -4.93 16.58
C VAL A 386 1.11 -4.51 15.71
N LYS A 387 0.92 -4.50 14.39
CA LYS A 387 1.96 -4.19 13.39
C LYS A 387 1.43 -3.19 12.35
N PRO A 388 2.22 -2.20 11.94
CA PRO A 388 1.92 -1.43 10.73
C PRO A 388 2.19 -2.30 9.49
N PHE A 389 1.37 -2.14 8.44
CA PHE A 389 1.71 -2.71 7.13
C PHE A 389 2.96 -2.04 6.57
N ILE A 390 3.97 -2.86 6.30
CA ILE A 390 5.22 -2.41 5.67
C ILE A 390 4.98 -2.34 4.16
N ASN A 391 4.65 -1.14 3.67
CA ASN A 391 4.49 -0.85 2.24
C ASN A 391 5.74 -0.15 1.69
N GLU A 392 6.81 -0.92 1.49
CA GLU A 392 8.04 -0.46 0.82
C GLU A 392 7.82 -0.08 -0.65
N TRP A 393 6.79 -0.65 -1.30
CA TRP A 393 6.54 -0.44 -2.73
C TRP A 393 5.93 0.94 -3.02
N ILE A 394 5.19 1.50 -2.07
CA ILE A 394 4.64 2.87 -2.13
C ILE A 394 5.17 3.71 -0.96
N THR A 395 6.48 3.64 -0.70
CA THR A 395 7.19 4.83 -0.23
C THR A 395 7.28 5.84 -1.37
N ALA A 396 6.17 6.54 -1.62
CA ALA A 396 6.30 7.97 -1.90
C ALA A 396 7.20 8.57 -0.80
N PRO A 397 8.11 9.52 -1.12
CA PRO A 397 9.09 10.00 -0.15
C PRO A 397 8.38 10.43 1.15
N PRO A 398 8.68 9.78 2.29
CA PRO A 398 7.88 9.93 3.50
C PRO A 398 7.87 11.39 3.95
N ALA A 399 6.76 11.80 4.56
CA ALA A 399 6.46 13.21 4.82
C ALA A 399 7.44 13.87 5.80
N ALA A 400 8.53 14.40 5.26
CA ALA A 400 9.35 15.46 5.83
C ALA A 400 9.93 15.24 7.24
N SER A 401 10.20 13.99 7.65
CA SER A 401 10.85 13.69 8.93
C SER A 401 12.33 14.10 8.93
N THR A 402 12.60 15.34 9.36
CA THR A 402 13.92 15.97 9.40
C THR A 402 15.00 15.07 10.01
N VAL A 403 16.20 15.06 9.40
CA VAL A 403 17.32 14.16 9.75
C VAL A 403 17.89 14.38 11.17
N SER A 404 17.32 15.29 11.97
CA SER A 404 17.66 15.56 13.37
C SER A 404 17.00 14.63 14.40
N LYS A 405 15.91 13.91 14.08
CA LYS A 405 15.16 13.08 15.05
C LYS A 405 15.69 11.65 15.26
N TRP A 406 16.76 11.24 14.58
CA TRP A 406 17.07 9.82 14.34
C TRP A 406 18.09 9.20 15.31
N ASN A 407 18.70 10.00 16.18
CA ASN A 407 19.56 9.53 17.27
C ASN A 407 19.59 10.55 18.43
N ASP A 408 18.54 10.56 19.24
CA ASP A 408 18.50 11.29 20.52
C ASP A 408 19.24 10.56 21.66
N GLY A 409 19.82 9.39 21.37
CA GLY A 409 20.48 8.50 22.32
C GLY A 409 19.57 7.43 22.95
N SER A 410 18.26 7.44 22.69
CA SER A 410 17.29 6.53 23.35
C SER A 410 17.21 5.12 22.74
N ARG A 411 17.64 4.93 21.48
CA ARG A 411 17.49 3.67 20.74
C ARG A 411 18.82 3.12 20.21
N MET A 412 19.12 1.87 20.52
CA MET A 412 20.26 1.13 19.95
C MET A 412 19.91 0.59 18.55
N LEU A 413 20.23 1.35 17.51
CA LEU A 413 20.02 0.96 16.11
C LEU A 413 21.24 0.22 15.55
N THR A 414 21.02 -0.81 14.71
CA THR A 414 22.09 -1.49 13.98
C THR A 414 22.54 -0.69 12.75
N TYR A 415 23.63 -1.11 12.12
CA TYR A 415 24.08 -0.51 10.85
C TYR A 415 23.00 -0.57 9.76
N ASN A 416 22.25 -1.69 9.68
CA ASN A 416 21.28 -1.89 8.61
C ASN A 416 20.03 -1.03 8.81
N ASP A 417 19.57 -0.86 10.05
CA ASP A 417 18.43 0.00 10.37
C ASP A 417 18.77 1.48 10.09
N MET A 418 19.95 1.92 10.55
CA MET A 418 20.48 3.25 10.27
C MET A 418 20.63 3.50 8.76
N LYS A 419 21.14 2.51 8.01
CA LYS A 419 21.27 2.60 6.55
C LYS A 419 19.90 2.72 5.88
N ALA A 420 18.95 1.84 6.20
CA ALA A 420 17.61 1.84 5.62
C ALA A 420 16.86 3.15 5.86
N CYS A 421 17.04 3.78 7.03
CA CYS A 421 16.46 5.10 7.33
C CYS A 421 17.19 6.24 6.59
N PHE A 422 18.53 6.24 6.61
CA PHE A 422 19.35 7.28 6.01
C PHE A 422 19.18 7.34 4.49
N GLU A 423 19.18 6.18 3.83
CA GLU A 423 19.10 6.05 2.37
C GLU A 423 17.72 6.39 1.79
N GLN A 424 16.67 6.55 2.60
CA GLN A 424 15.39 7.12 2.12
C GLN A 424 15.59 8.54 1.59
N ASN A 425 16.41 9.34 2.29
CA ASN A 425 16.62 10.76 2.03
C ASN A 425 17.99 11.07 1.40
N VAL A 426 18.88 10.08 1.28
CA VAL A 426 20.27 10.25 0.82
C VAL A 426 20.64 9.21 -0.23
N PHE A 427 21.27 9.65 -1.32
CA PHE A 427 21.93 8.77 -2.29
C PHE A 427 23.18 9.42 -2.89
N LYS A 428 24.02 8.60 -3.54
CA LYS A 428 25.16 9.04 -4.35
C LYS A 428 24.82 9.06 -5.83
N ILE A 429 25.33 10.05 -6.58
CA ILE A 429 25.45 10.00 -8.03
C ILE A 429 26.91 9.72 -8.39
N GLU A 430 27.14 8.71 -9.24
CA GLU A 430 28.49 8.26 -9.57
C GLU A 430 29.20 9.21 -10.56
N MET A 431 28.56 9.57 -11.67
CA MET A 431 29.17 10.41 -12.72
C MET A 431 29.57 11.81 -12.24
N SER A 432 28.85 12.38 -11.26
CA SER A 432 29.17 13.67 -10.64
C SER A 432 29.92 13.55 -9.30
N ASN A 433 30.23 12.33 -8.85
CA ASN A 433 30.81 11.99 -7.53
C ASN A 433 30.19 12.80 -6.36
N SER A 434 28.87 13.01 -6.41
CA SER A 434 28.15 13.95 -5.53
C SER A 434 27.05 13.25 -4.75
N TYR A 435 26.69 13.82 -3.60
CA TYR A 435 25.68 13.27 -2.70
C TYR A 435 24.43 14.16 -2.72
N TYR A 436 23.26 13.54 -2.80
CA TYR A 436 21.97 14.22 -2.90
C TYR A 436 21.17 13.98 -1.62
N LEU A 437 20.80 15.07 -0.94
CA LEU A 437 20.07 15.04 0.34
C LEU A 437 18.70 15.66 0.12
N TYR A 438 17.63 14.94 0.45
CA TYR A 438 16.30 15.56 0.44
C TYR A 438 16.21 16.63 1.53
N ALA A 439 15.82 17.85 1.14
CA ALA A 439 15.61 19.00 2.01
C ALA A 439 14.10 19.27 2.11
N PRO A 440 13.38 18.72 3.12
CA PRO A 440 11.92 18.65 3.05
C PRO A 440 11.22 20.00 3.13
N GLU A 441 11.78 20.93 3.90
CA GLU A 441 11.43 22.37 3.97
C GLU A 441 11.26 23.00 2.58
N LEU A 442 12.07 22.56 1.61
CA LEU A 442 12.15 23.09 0.25
C LEU A 442 11.50 22.15 -0.80
N LYS A 443 11.10 20.94 -0.39
CA LYS A 443 10.70 19.81 -1.26
C LYS A 443 11.71 19.47 -2.37
N GLN A 444 12.99 19.79 -2.18
CA GLN A 444 14.03 19.68 -3.21
C GLN A 444 15.25 18.88 -2.70
N TYR A 445 16.03 18.33 -3.62
CA TYR A 445 17.32 17.72 -3.27
C TYR A 445 18.43 18.78 -3.24
N LYS A 446 19.29 18.71 -2.24
CA LYS A 446 20.51 19.51 -2.11
C LYS A 446 21.72 18.66 -2.51
N ILE A 447 22.46 19.12 -3.51
CA ILE A 447 23.77 18.56 -3.89
C ILE A 447 24.81 18.94 -2.83
N VAL A 448 25.60 17.99 -2.35
CA VAL A 448 26.70 18.22 -1.39
C VAL A 448 27.92 17.35 -1.68
N SER A 449 29.08 17.77 -1.18
CA SER A 449 30.34 17.03 -1.27
C SER A 449 30.52 15.99 -0.16
N GLU A 450 31.42 15.03 -0.37
CA GLU A 450 31.80 14.03 0.64
C GLU A 450 32.29 14.66 1.95
N ALA A 451 33.04 15.77 1.87
CA ALA A 451 33.49 16.52 3.04
C ALA A 451 32.32 17.13 3.85
N PHE A 452 31.27 17.61 3.17
CA PHE A 452 30.05 18.05 3.85
C PHE A 452 29.33 16.87 4.52
N MET A 453 29.22 15.73 3.83
CA MET A 453 28.58 14.52 4.38
C MET A 453 29.26 14.05 5.68
N LEU A 454 30.59 13.90 5.64
CA LEU A 454 31.39 13.52 6.80
C LEU A 454 31.25 14.55 7.93
N GLY A 455 31.32 15.85 7.62
CA GLY A 455 31.19 16.93 8.59
C GLY A 455 29.82 17.01 9.26
N ALA A 456 28.74 16.85 8.50
CA ALA A 456 27.37 16.92 8.97
C ALA A 456 26.97 15.67 9.78
N PHE A 457 27.24 14.48 9.26
CA PHE A 457 26.72 13.22 9.80
C PHE A 457 27.68 12.46 10.72
N LYS A 458 28.84 13.04 11.08
CA LYS A 458 29.80 12.45 12.06
C LYS A 458 29.18 12.04 13.40
N HIS A 459 28.07 12.68 13.79
CA HIS A 459 27.35 12.44 15.04
C HIS A 459 26.42 11.22 14.98
N LEU A 460 26.16 10.67 13.78
CA LEU A 460 25.37 9.46 13.63
C LEU A 460 26.22 8.24 13.97
N THR A 461 25.68 7.37 14.82
CA THR A 461 26.33 6.15 15.32
C THR A 461 25.41 4.95 15.17
N TYR A 462 26.00 3.76 15.10
CA TYR A 462 25.29 2.48 15.11
C TYR A 462 25.96 1.51 16.10
N TYR A 463 25.22 0.49 16.51
CA TYR A 463 25.73 -0.63 17.30
C TYR A 463 25.89 -1.87 16.43
N GLU A 464 26.91 -2.69 16.69
CA GLU A 464 27.19 -3.88 15.90
C GLU A 464 26.56 -5.11 16.55
N SER A 465 26.02 -6.03 15.73
CA SER A 465 25.34 -7.22 16.27
C SER A 465 26.30 -8.05 17.11
N GLY A 466 25.96 -8.26 18.39
CA GLY A 466 26.82 -8.91 19.38
C GLY A 466 27.75 -7.98 20.18
N ASN A 467 27.82 -6.67 19.89
CA ASN A 467 28.54 -5.70 20.73
C ASN A 467 27.78 -4.36 20.84
N LEU A 468 26.97 -4.26 21.90
CA LEU A 468 26.17 -3.08 22.24
C LEU A 468 26.93 -2.04 23.10
N MET A 469 28.18 -2.32 23.50
CA MET A 469 28.92 -1.48 24.47
C MET A 469 29.68 -0.31 23.84
N THR A 470 29.94 -0.34 22.53
CA THR A 470 30.74 0.68 21.84
C THR A 470 30.04 1.18 20.57
N PRO A 471 29.45 2.39 20.56
CA PRO A 471 28.86 2.96 19.35
C PRO A 471 29.94 3.28 18.31
N LYS A 472 29.70 2.86 17.06
CA LYS A 472 30.61 3.09 15.92
C LYS A 472 30.05 4.18 15.00
N SER A 473 30.91 5.00 14.40
CA SER A 473 30.47 6.07 13.49
C SER A 473 29.78 5.48 12.25
N PHE A 474 28.53 5.88 12.02
CA PHE A 474 27.71 5.41 10.91
C PHE A 474 28.22 5.95 9.57
N ILE A 475 28.39 7.26 9.43
CA ILE A 475 28.76 7.87 8.14
C ILE A 475 30.12 7.37 7.61
N ALA A 476 31.07 7.09 8.52
CA ALA A 476 32.37 6.55 8.16
C ALA A 476 32.33 5.09 7.66
N ARG A 477 31.29 4.32 8.01
CA ARG A 477 31.03 2.99 7.44
C ARG A 477 30.23 3.11 6.15
N TRP A 478 29.19 3.93 6.14
CA TRP A 478 28.32 4.15 4.98
C TRP A 478 29.09 4.62 3.74
N MET A 479 30.05 5.53 3.90
CA MET A 479 30.94 5.97 2.82
C MET A 479 31.83 4.88 2.20
N ARG A 480 31.92 3.71 2.83
CA ARG A 480 32.71 2.55 2.38
C ARG A 480 31.84 1.35 1.99
N ASP A 481 30.52 1.49 2.01
CA ASP A 481 29.57 0.42 1.73
C ASP A 481 29.38 0.25 0.23
N ASN A 482 29.82 -0.88 -0.32
CA ASN A 482 29.72 -1.20 -1.75
C ASN A 482 28.27 -1.42 -2.24
N LYS A 483 27.31 -1.52 -1.32
CA LYS A 483 25.87 -1.59 -1.55
C LYS A 483 25.15 -0.30 -1.12
N LEU A 484 25.84 0.84 -0.96
CA LEU A 484 25.16 2.10 -0.65
C LEU A 484 24.21 2.52 -1.78
N ARG A 485 23.10 3.22 -1.46
CA ARG A 485 22.12 3.70 -2.45
C ARG A 485 22.79 4.69 -3.41
N ARG A 486 22.94 4.26 -4.67
CA ARG A 486 23.61 5.02 -5.73
C ARG A 486 22.90 4.87 -7.07
N PHE A 487 23.07 5.88 -7.91
CA PHE A 487 22.62 5.93 -9.30
C PHE A 487 23.79 6.43 -10.17
N LEU A 488 23.82 6.04 -11.43
CA LEU A 488 24.86 6.45 -12.39
C LEU A 488 24.81 7.97 -12.60
N ASP A 489 23.62 8.49 -12.90
CA ASP A 489 23.34 9.91 -13.14
C ASP A 489 21.94 10.32 -12.63
N ILE A 490 21.54 11.57 -12.87
CA ILE A 490 20.26 12.15 -12.45
C ILE A 490 19.58 12.90 -13.61
N SER A 491 18.25 12.83 -13.71
CA SER A 491 17.51 13.53 -14.76
C SER A 491 16.11 13.98 -14.29
N LEU A 492 15.54 14.98 -14.96
CA LEU A 492 14.16 15.42 -14.77
C LEU A 492 13.29 14.86 -15.91
N ALA A 493 12.59 13.76 -15.63
CA ALA A 493 11.70 13.10 -16.60
C ALA A 493 10.24 13.10 -16.10
N PRO A 494 9.46 14.17 -16.35
CA PRO A 494 8.03 14.18 -16.09
C PRO A 494 7.28 13.37 -17.16
N PRO A 495 6.15 12.71 -16.86
CA PRO A 495 5.36 11.98 -17.83
C PRO A 495 5.04 12.79 -19.10
N PRO A 496 5.13 12.20 -20.31
CA PRO A 496 5.43 10.80 -20.59
C PRO A 496 6.94 10.47 -20.74
N LYS A 497 7.88 11.33 -20.33
CA LYS A 497 9.31 10.97 -20.28
C LYS A 497 9.54 9.94 -19.16
N THR A 498 10.50 9.05 -19.37
CA THR A 498 10.97 8.03 -18.41
C THR A 498 12.50 8.05 -18.31
N THR A 499 13.08 7.40 -17.30
CA THR A 499 14.52 7.17 -17.17
C THR A 499 14.83 5.68 -17.12
N THR A 500 16.09 5.29 -17.30
CA THR A 500 16.57 3.95 -16.95
C THR A 500 16.65 3.79 -15.41
N PRO A 501 16.62 2.57 -14.86
CA PRO A 501 16.77 2.36 -13.41
C PRO A 501 18.08 2.90 -12.82
N GLU A 502 19.09 3.06 -13.66
CA GLU A 502 20.41 3.62 -13.34
C GLU A 502 20.40 5.15 -13.18
N VAL A 503 19.36 5.85 -13.65
CA VAL A 503 19.26 7.31 -13.65
C VAL A 503 18.13 7.76 -12.74
N PHE A 504 18.47 8.46 -11.67
CA PHE A 504 17.49 8.93 -10.69
C PHE A 504 16.56 10.00 -11.29
N ASN A 505 15.25 9.81 -11.18
CA ASN A 505 14.28 10.78 -11.69
C ASN A 505 13.93 11.82 -10.61
N LEU A 506 14.24 13.09 -10.87
CA LEU A 506 13.86 14.25 -10.05
C LEU A 506 12.35 14.57 -10.08
N TRP A 507 11.59 13.95 -10.98
CA TRP A 507 10.15 14.19 -11.07
C TRP A 507 9.40 13.71 -9.83
N THR A 508 8.51 14.56 -9.35
CA THR A 508 7.50 14.25 -8.33
C THR A 508 6.13 14.68 -8.85
N PRO A 509 5.01 14.09 -8.41
CA PRO A 509 3.68 14.51 -8.84
C PRO A 509 3.37 16.00 -8.58
N PHE A 510 2.36 16.51 -9.27
CA PHE A 510 1.79 17.82 -9.00
C PHE A 510 0.96 17.81 -7.71
N ASN A 511 0.82 18.96 -7.05
CA ASN A 511 -0.06 19.12 -5.88
C ASN A 511 -1.50 18.63 -6.16
N VAL A 512 -2.03 18.89 -7.37
CA VAL A 512 -3.39 18.47 -7.76
C VAL A 512 -3.58 16.94 -7.76
N ALA A 513 -2.51 16.15 -7.94
CA ALA A 513 -2.58 14.69 -7.90
C ALA A 513 -2.78 14.13 -6.46
N MET A 514 -2.80 15.00 -5.45
CA MET A 514 -3.09 14.68 -4.05
C MET A 514 -4.53 15.09 -3.65
N VAL A 515 -5.35 15.55 -4.60
CA VAL A 515 -6.75 15.97 -4.39
C VAL A 515 -7.69 14.84 -4.83
N ASP A 516 -8.89 14.76 -4.27
CA ASP A 516 -9.88 13.75 -4.66
C ASP A 516 -10.76 14.20 -5.83
N ASP A 517 -11.15 13.24 -6.67
CA ASP A 517 -11.51 13.49 -8.08
C ASP A 517 -12.98 13.90 -8.32
N ASN A 518 -13.82 13.93 -7.28
CA ASN A 518 -15.26 14.10 -7.42
C ASN A 518 -15.67 15.58 -7.55
N LEU A 519 -15.52 16.14 -8.76
CA LEU A 519 -15.56 17.58 -9.03
C LEU A 519 -16.74 18.08 -9.88
N ASP A 520 -17.54 17.22 -10.50
CA ASP A 520 -18.46 17.62 -11.59
C ASP A 520 -19.57 18.61 -11.20
N ASP A 521 -19.93 18.68 -9.91
CA ASP A 521 -20.88 19.69 -9.40
C ASP A 521 -20.25 20.81 -8.55
N ASN A 522 -18.92 20.83 -8.41
CA ASN A 522 -18.20 21.71 -7.48
C ASN A 522 -18.37 23.21 -7.79
N ALA A 523 -18.97 23.95 -6.85
CA ALA A 523 -19.26 25.38 -6.98
C ALA A 523 -18.01 26.25 -7.18
N TYR A 524 -16.87 25.89 -6.60
CA TYR A 524 -15.60 26.62 -6.78
C TYR A 524 -15.03 26.42 -8.19
N VAL A 525 -15.20 25.23 -8.78
CA VAL A 525 -14.80 24.96 -10.17
C VAL A 525 -15.65 25.79 -11.14
N LYS A 526 -16.98 25.83 -10.94
CA LYS A 526 -17.89 26.66 -11.73
C LYS A 526 -17.58 28.15 -11.60
N ALA A 527 -17.32 28.65 -10.39
CA ALA A 527 -16.89 30.03 -10.15
C ALA A 527 -15.53 30.36 -10.80
N PHE A 528 -14.58 29.41 -10.83
CA PHE A 528 -13.30 29.59 -11.51
C PHE A 528 -13.45 29.59 -13.04
N GLN A 529 -14.29 28.73 -13.61
CA GLN A 529 -14.64 28.74 -15.04
C GLN A 529 -15.28 30.08 -15.45
N GLU A 530 -16.20 30.61 -14.65
CA GLU A 530 -16.76 31.95 -14.85
C GLU A 530 -15.69 33.05 -14.77
N PHE A 531 -14.77 32.98 -13.81
CA PHE A 531 -13.67 33.92 -13.68
C PHE A 531 -12.75 33.89 -14.89
N VAL A 532 -12.31 32.72 -15.36
CA VAL A 532 -11.50 32.55 -16.58
C VAL A 532 -12.26 33.08 -17.80
N THR A 533 -13.56 32.82 -17.89
CA THR A 533 -14.43 33.33 -18.97
C THR A 533 -14.49 34.85 -18.99
N LYS A 534 -14.50 35.51 -17.82
CA LYS A 534 -14.45 36.97 -17.69
C LYS A 534 -13.05 37.52 -18.01
N LEU A 535 -11.98 36.87 -17.53
CA LEU A 535 -10.58 37.25 -17.75
C LEU A 535 -10.17 37.19 -19.22
N LEU A 536 -10.67 36.20 -19.97
CA LEU A 536 -10.35 35.97 -21.38
C LEU A 536 -11.38 36.58 -22.35
N GLY A 537 -12.12 37.61 -21.91
CA GLY A 537 -12.98 38.40 -22.80
C GLY A 537 -14.23 37.70 -23.34
N ARG A 538 -14.60 36.53 -22.78
CA ARG A 538 -15.73 35.67 -23.22
C ARG A 538 -15.59 35.04 -24.61
N ASP A 539 -14.42 35.07 -25.22
CA ASP A 539 -14.14 34.38 -26.48
C ASP A 539 -14.00 32.87 -26.23
N ALA A 540 -14.99 32.08 -26.67
CA ALA A 540 -15.04 30.64 -26.38
C ALA A 540 -13.88 29.84 -27.02
N PRO A 541 -13.48 30.08 -28.29
CA PRO A 541 -12.23 29.53 -28.85
C PRO A 541 -10.98 29.81 -27.99
N VAL A 542 -10.75 31.06 -27.57
CA VAL A 542 -9.58 31.45 -26.75
C VAL A 542 -9.65 30.82 -25.36
N ILE A 543 -10.81 30.81 -24.72
CA ILE A 543 -11.03 30.14 -23.43
C ILE A 543 -10.70 28.65 -23.53
N LYS A 544 -11.22 27.96 -24.56
CA LYS A 544 -10.91 26.54 -24.77
C LYS A 544 -9.41 26.33 -24.98
N TYR A 545 -8.77 27.13 -25.83
CA TYR A 545 -7.34 27.01 -26.10
C TYR A 545 -6.47 27.17 -24.84
N VAL A 546 -6.77 28.18 -24.00
CA VAL A 546 -6.02 28.40 -22.75
C VAL A 546 -6.27 27.27 -21.74
N LEU A 547 -7.49 26.75 -21.66
CA LEU A 547 -7.81 25.60 -20.80
C LEU A 547 -7.15 24.31 -21.31
N ASP A 548 -7.15 24.04 -22.62
CA ASP A 548 -6.46 22.92 -23.25
C ASP A 548 -4.94 22.98 -23.00
N TRP A 549 -4.33 24.16 -23.10
CA TRP A 549 -2.91 24.40 -22.79
C TRP A 549 -2.60 24.10 -21.31
N CYS A 550 -3.49 24.48 -20.39
CA CYS A 550 -3.36 24.16 -18.96
C CYS A 550 -3.57 22.66 -18.69
N ALA A 551 -4.52 22.01 -19.37
CA ALA A 551 -4.74 20.56 -19.27
C ALA A 551 -3.54 19.78 -19.80
N GLN A 552 -2.95 20.19 -20.93
CA GLN A 552 -1.73 19.59 -21.48
C GLN A 552 -0.55 19.69 -20.51
N MET A 553 -0.42 20.82 -19.77
CA MET A 553 0.59 20.98 -18.73
C MET A 553 0.43 19.97 -17.58
N VAL A 554 -0.80 19.68 -17.17
CA VAL A 554 -1.09 18.74 -16.08
C VAL A 554 -0.99 17.28 -16.54
N GLN A 555 -1.48 16.97 -17.75
CA GLN A 555 -1.57 15.60 -18.28
C GLN A 555 -0.27 15.10 -18.93
N GLN A 556 0.52 15.99 -19.54
CA GLN A 556 1.77 15.65 -20.25
C GLN A 556 2.91 16.63 -19.89
N PRO A 557 3.26 16.78 -18.60
CA PRO A 557 4.24 17.77 -18.13
C PRO A 557 5.58 17.72 -18.87
N GLY A 558 6.06 16.54 -19.27
CA GLY A 558 7.36 16.34 -19.90
C GLY A 558 7.44 16.71 -21.38
N LYS A 559 6.29 16.97 -22.04
CA LYS A 559 6.22 17.47 -23.42
C LYS A 559 5.97 18.98 -23.40
N LYS A 560 6.94 19.79 -23.80
CA LYS A 560 6.73 21.25 -23.95
C LYS A 560 5.71 21.54 -25.04
N THR A 561 5.01 22.66 -24.91
CA THR A 561 4.05 23.16 -25.90
C THR A 561 4.70 23.90 -27.06
N GLY A 562 5.95 24.37 -26.89
CA GLY A 562 6.59 25.33 -27.80
C GLY A 562 5.91 26.71 -27.84
N ILE A 563 4.93 26.96 -26.96
CA ILE A 563 4.03 28.12 -27.00
C ILE A 563 3.88 28.74 -25.61
N ALA A 564 4.18 30.03 -25.51
CA ALA A 564 3.92 30.85 -24.33
C ALA A 564 2.57 31.57 -24.43
N LEU A 565 1.90 31.76 -23.29
CA LEU A 565 0.68 32.59 -23.20
C LEU A 565 1.05 34.03 -22.82
N ILE A 566 0.28 34.99 -23.33
CA ILE A 566 0.45 36.43 -23.04
C ILE A 566 -0.86 36.99 -22.51
N LEU A 567 -0.89 37.34 -21.22
CA LEU A 567 -2.04 37.94 -20.55
C LEU A 567 -1.87 39.47 -20.49
N LYS A 568 -2.47 40.16 -21.46
CA LYS A 568 -2.53 41.62 -21.56
C LYS A 568 -3.87 42.14 -21.06
N GLY A 569 -3.85 43.23 -20.31
CA GLY A 569 -5.03 43.93 -19.79
C GLY A 569 -4.64 44.90 -18.69
N GLU A 570 -5.61 45.61 -18.10
CA GLU A 570 -5.33 46.56 -17.02
C GLU A 570 -4.89 45.87 -15.71
N GLN A 571 -4.48 46.66 -14.72
CA GLN A 571 -4.27 46.16 -13.36
C GLN A 571 -5.63 45.83 -12.71
N GLY A 572 -5.65 44.90 -11.74
CA GLY A 572 -6.89 44.49 -11.07
C GLY A 572 -7.75 43.46 -11.80
N VAL A 573 -7.61 43.28 -13.12
CA VAL A 573 -8.44 42.33 -13.93
C VAL A 573 -8.25 40.84 -13.60
N GLY A 574 -7.42 40.50 -12.61
CA GLY A 574 -7.27 39.12 -12.10
C GLY A 574 -6.10 38.30 -12.68
N LYS A 575 -5.21 38.87 -13.50
CA LYS A 575 -4.06 38.15 -14.11
C LYS A 575 -3.27 37.29 -13.09
N ASN A 576 -2.94 37.85 -11.93
CA ASN A 576 -2.22 37.15 -10.85
C ASN A 576 -3.08 36.08 -10.13
N VAL A 577 -4.41 36.19 -10.14
CA VAL A 577 -5.31 35.17 -9.54
C VAL A 577 -5.27 33.89 -10.38
N PHE A 578 -5.29 34.02 -11.71
CA PHE A 578 -5.14 32.90 -12.63
C PHE A 578 -3.79 32.19 -12.46
N THR A 579 -2.68 32.92 -12.41
CA THR A 579 -1.35 32.31 -12.23
C THR A 579 -1.16 31.71 -10.83
N ASN A 580 -1.78 32.30 -9.78
CA ASN A 580 -1.78 31.71 -8.44
C ASN A 580 -2.61 30.42 -8.36
N ALA A 581 -3.72 30.31 -9.09
CA ALA A 581 -4.47 29.06 -9.21
C ALA A 581 -3.60 27.96 -9.88
N LEU A 582 -2.90 28.29 -10.97
CA LEU A 582 -1.96 27.35 -11.60
C LEU A 582 -0.79 26.99 -10.67
N ARG A 583 -0.27 27.92 -9.87
CA ARG A 583 0.73 27.64 -8.82
C ARG A 583 0.22 26.64 -7.78
N ALA A 584 -1.04 26.74 -7.37
CA ALA A 584 -1.65 25.80 -6.43
C ALA A 584 -1.77 24.39 -7.04
N VAL A 585 -2.17 24.30 -8.31
CA VAL A 585 -2.26 23.06 -9.09
C VAL A 585 -0.89 22.37 -9.24
N VAL A 586 0.14 23.09 -9.69
CA VAL A 586 1.46 22.46 -9.97
C VAL A 586 2.34 22.30 -8.73
N GLY A 587 2.20 23.16 -7.71
CA GLY A 587 3.09 23.21 -6.55
C GLY A 587 4.17 24.28 -6.66
N ALA A 588 4.54 24.86 -5.51
CA ALA A 588 5.51 25.97 -5.44
C ALA A 588 6.95 25.56 -5.78
N ASP A 589 7.26 24.27 -5.71
CA ASP A 589 8.48 23.62 -6.19
C ASP A 589 8.57 23.62 -7.73
N LYS A 590 7.44 23.49 -8.44
CA LYS A 590 7.38 23.44 -9.92
C LYS A 590 7.01 24.77 -10.58
N PHE A 591 6.72 25.79 -9.79
CA PHE A 591 6.34 27.14 -10.22
C PHE A 591 7.43 28.17 -9.92
N LEU A 592 7.70 29.06 -10.88
CA LEU A 592 8.58 30.22 -10.70
C LEU A 592 7.87 31.48 -11.19
N GLN A 593 8.01 32.59 -10.47
CA GLN A 593 7.48 33.90 -10.87
C GLN A 593 8.58 34.95 -10.66
N THR A 594 8.79 35.81 -11.66
CA THR A 594 9.78 36.90 -11.61
C THR A 594 9.30 38.13 -12.36
N ALA A 595 9.75 39.31 -11.93
CA ALA A 595 9.66 40.57 -12.68
C ALA A 595 11.01 40.98 -13.31
N THR A 596 12.10 40.27 -13.01
CA THR A 596 13.46 40.58 -13.46
C THR A 596 14.09 39.38 -14.20
N PRO A 597 13.50 38.93 -15.33
CA PRO A 597 13.94 37.72 -16.05
C PRO A 597 15.42 37.76 -16.43
N ALA A 598 15.98 38.93 -16.73
CA ALA A 598 17.42 39.15 -16.95
C ALA A 598 18.30 38.60 -15.82
N THR A 599 17.90 38.79 -14.56
CA THR A 599 18.64 38.28 -13.39
C THR A 599 18.24 36.87 -12.98
N THR A 600 16.97 36.50 -13.13
CA THR A 600 16.42 35.25 -12.57
C THR A 600 16.44 34.06 -13.55
N LEU A 601 16.50 34.31 -14.86
CA LEU A 601 16.38 33.31 -15.92
C LEU A 601 17.59 33.29 -16.88
N PHE A 602 18.19 34.46 -17.12
CA PHE A 602 19.37 34.64 -18.00
C PHE A 602 20.64 34.99 -17.21
N GLY A 603 20.57 35.05 -15.88
CA GLY A 603 21.71 35.30 -15.01
C GLY A 603 22.68 34.11 -14.93
N ARG A 604 23.90 34.34 -14.45
CA ARG A 604 24.99 33.35 -14.34
C ARG A 604 24.64 32.08 -13.55
N PHE A 605 23.61 32.10 -12.72
CA PHE A 605 23.13 30.92 -12.01
C PHE A 605 21.73 30.55 -12.52
N THR A 606 21.67 29.55 -13.39
CA THR A 606 20.44 29.10 -14.07
C THR A 606 19.65 28.08 -13.24
N ASN A 607 20.19 27.62 -12.10
CA ASN A 607 19.60 26.60 -11.23
C ASN A 607 18.17 26.93 -10.73
N LEU A 608 17.74 28.20 -10.71
CA LEU A 608 16.35 28.57 -10.38
C LEU A 608 15.31 28.00 -11.38
N ARG A 609 15.74 27.66 -12.61
CA ARG A 609 14.94 27.04 -13.68
C ARG A 609 14.82 25.52 -13.55
N GLU A 610 15.67 24.87 -12.75
CA GLU A 610 15.65 23.43 -12.53
C GLU A 610 14.33 22.99 -11.86
N GLY A 611 13.77 21.85 -12.28
CA GLY A 611 12.49 21.33 -11.78
C GLY A 611 11.24 22.13 -12.16
N ARG A 612 11.36 23.29 -12.81
CA ARG A 612 10.21 24.18 -13.09
C ARG A 612 9.41 23.71 -14.32
N ILE A 613 8.09 23.61 -14.15
CA ILE A 613 7.14 23.30 -15.23
C ILE A 613 6.39 24.57 -15.68
N LEU A 614 6.18 25.54 -14.80
CA LEU A 614 5.52 26.82 -15.12
C LEU A 614 6.36 28.00 -14.65
N ILE A 615 6.71 28.89 -15.59
CA ILE A 615 7.44 30.12 -15.35
C ILE A 615 6.54 31.31 -15.74
N VAL A 616 6.33 32.22 -14.79
CA VAL A 616 5.52 33.43 -14.97
C VAL A 616 6.43 34.66 -14.96
N ILE A 617 6.38 35.44 -16.03
CA ILE A 617 7.13 36.68 -16.17
C ILE A 617 6.13 37.84 -16.05
N ASN A 618 6.18 38.53 -14.92
CA ASN A 618 5.32 39.68 -14.64
C ASN A 618 5.96 40.98 -15.11
N GLU A 619 5.12 41.97 -15.42
CA GLU A 619 5.52 43.37 -15.65
C GLU A 619 6.65 43.50 -16.69
N SER A 620 6.44 42.84 -17.84
CA SER A 620 7.38 42.78 -18.95
C SER A 620 7.66 44.18 -19.57
N ASN A 621 8.64 44.89 -19.02
CA ASN A 621 9.12 46.15 -19.57
C ASN A 621 9.73 45.90 -20.97
N GLY A 622 9.22 46.61 -21.96
CA GLY A 622 9.53 46.35 -23.38
C GLY A 622 10.98 46.60 -23.79
N MET A 623 11.80 47.27 -22.96
CA MET A 623 13.22 47.48 -23.24
C MET A 623 14.08 46.29 -22.81
N ASP A 624 13.92 45.79 -21.57
CA ASP A 624 14.70 44.65 -21.06
C ASP A 624 14.41 43.36 -21.85
N ASN A 625 13.13 43.15 -22.21
CA ASN A 625 12.72 42.00 -23.01
C ASN A 625 13.18 42.09 -24.49
N PHE A 626 13.52 43.27 -25.01
CA PHE A 626 14.01 43.38 -26.40
C PHE A 626 15.40 42.76 -26.54
N ALA A 627 16.32 43.10 -25.62
CA ALA A 627 17.68 42.57 -25.59
C ALA A 627 17.74 41.05 -25.34
N ALA A 628 16.73 40.48 -24.66
CA ALA A 628 16.64 39.05 -24.37
C ALA A 628 15.64 38.28 -25.26
N SER A 629 15.10 38.90 -26.31
CA SER A 629 13.99 38.34 -27.09
C SER A 629 14.32 36.99 -27.76
N GLU A 630 15.51 36.83 -28.33
CA GLU A 630 15.96 35.53 -28.88
C GLU A 630 16.19 34.48 -27.79
N THR A 631 16.76 34.86 -26.64
CA THR A 631 16.92 33.96 -25.48
C THR A 631 15.57 33.49 -24.94
N ILE A 632 14.54 34.35 -24.97
CA ILE A 632 13.18 34.01 -24.60
C ILE A 632 12.56 33.02 -25.59
N LYS A 633 12.75 33.22 -26.91
CA LYS A 633 12.28 32.29 -27.94
C LYS A 633 12.90 30.91 -27.77
N ASP A 634 14.24 30.84 -27.66
CA ASP A 634 14.97 29.60 -27.38
C ASP A 634 14.42 28.92 -26.12
N MET A 635 14.30 29.65 -25.01
CA MET A 635 13.76 29.08 -23.76
C MET A 635 12.34 28.50 -23.91
N ILE A 636 11.51 29.05 -24.80
CA ILE A 636 10.16 28.52 -25.07
C ILE A 636 10.22 27.20 -25.86
N THR A 637 11.21 27.00 -26.73
CA THR A 637 11.31 25.83 -27.62
C THR A 637 12.32 24.76 -27.19
N CYS A 638 13.39 25.08 -26.46
CA CYS A 638 14.50 24.16 -26.18
C CYS A 638 14.10 22.96 -25.29
N ASP A 639 14.61 21.77 -25.59
CA ASP A 639 14.34 20.55 -24.81
C ASP A 639 15.29 20.37 -23.61
N GLU A 640 16.45 21.04 -23.62
CA GLU A 640 17.49 20.97 -22.60
C GLU A 640 18.21 22.33 -22.43
N PHE A 641 18.85 22.55 -21.30
CA PHE A 641 19.71 23.72 -21.04
C PHE A 641 20.83 23.36 -20.06
N ILE A 642 21.91 24.14 -20.03
CA ILE A 642 23.00 23.96 -19.05
C ILE A 642 22.60 24.63 -17.72
N CYS A 643 22.59 23.84 -16.65
CA CYS A 643 22.42 24.30 -15.28
C CYS A 643 23.78 24.72 -14.71
N GLU A 644 23.90 25.99 -14.31
CA GLU A 644 25.01 26.50 -13.50
C GLU A 644 24.52 26.85 -12.08
N GLY A 645 25.19 26.28 -11.08
CA GLY A 645 24.92 26.49 -9.66
C GLY A 645 26.09 27.15 -8.93
N LYS A 646 25.82 27.86 -7.85
CA LYS A 646 26.84 28.61 -7.11
C LYS A 646 27.77 27.66 -6.33
N GLY A 647 28.90 27.32 -6.94
CA GLY A 647 29.90 26.41 -6.36
C GLY A 647 29.71 24.95 -6.75
N THR A 648 28.94 24.67 -7.80
CA THR A 648 28.82 23.34 -8.42
C THR A 648 29.35 23.39 -9.85
N ASN A 649 29.71 22.23 -10.41
CA ASN A 649 29.99 22.13 -11.85
C ASN A 649 28.71 22.39 -12.66
N SER A 650 28.89 22.73 -13.94
CA SER A 650 27.80 22.84 -14.92
C SER A 650 27.36 21.47 -15.43
N TYR A 651 26.06 21.23 -15.61
CA TYR A 651 25.50 19.98 -16.13
C TYR A 651 24.25 20.22 -17.00
N PRO A 652 23.96 19.36 -18.00
CA PRO A 652 22.74 19.47 -18.81
C PRO A 652 21.50 19.09 -17.98
N VAL A 653 20.39 19.81 -18.19
CA VAL A 653 19.10 19.56 -17.53
C VAL A 653 17.98 19.70 -18.56
N SER A 654 17.06 18.73 -18.60
CA SER A 654 15.92 18.80 -19.52
C SER A 654 14.97 19.94 -19.14
N CYS A 655 14.64 20.77 -20.13
CA CYS A 655 13.67 21.84 -20.02
C CYS A 655 12.26 21.27 -20.24
N CYS A 656 11.41 21.36 -19.21
CA CYS A 656 9.97 21.05 -19.30
C CYS A 656 9.09 22.30 -19.03
N ALA A 657 9.71 23.47 -18.95
CA ALA A 657 9.06 24.73 -18.59
C ALA A 657 8.16 25.29 -19.70
N ARG A 658 7.00 25.79 -19.29
CA ARG A 658 6.04 26.57 -20.07
C ARG A 658 5.99 28.00 -19.53
N PHE A 659 5.67 28.97 -20.38
CA PHE A 659 5.78 30.40 -20.05
C PHE A 659 4.44 31.11 -20.11
N ILE A 660 4.18 31.97 -19.12
CA ILE A 660 3.09 32.96 -19.12
C ILE A 660 3.69 34.34 -18.89
N PHE A 661 3.46 35.27 -19.80
CA PHE A 661 3.79 36.69 -19.64
C PHE A 661 2.56 37.44 -19.14
N THR A 662 2.70 38.30 -18.13
CA THR A 662 1.61 39.20 -17.68
C THR A 662 2.03 40.65 -17.80
N THR A 663 1.14 41.50 -18.33
CA THR A 663 1.50 42.89 -18.63
C THR A 663 0.30 43.83 -18.69
N ASN A 664 0.61 45.13 -18.53
CA ASN A 664 -0.29 46.26 -18.71
C ASN A 664 0.07 47.10 -19.95
N LEU A 665 1.20 46.82 -20.61
CA LEU A 665 1.75 47.63 -21.71
C LEU A 665 1.16 47.24 -23.08
N HIS A 666 1.23 48.17 -24.04
CA HIS A 666 0.59 47.95 -25.33
C HIS A 666 1.38 47.04 -26.28
N ASN A 667 2.71 47.13 -26.25
CA ASN A 667 3.67 46.31 -27.00
C ASN A 667 4.58 45.55 -26.01
N ILE A 668 4.99 44.32 -26.33
CA ILE A 668 5.55 43.35 -25.37
C ILE A 668 6.82 42.69 -25.92
N MET A 669 6.72 42.20 -27.15
CA MET A 669 7.81 41.96 -28.09
C MET A 669 7.35 42.55 -29.44
N ARG A 670 8.25 42.68 -30.42
CA ARG A 670 7.98 43.30 -31.73
C ARG A 670 8.42 42.38 -32.86
#